data_AF-A0A2V9L3H9-F1
#
_entry.id   AF-A0A2V9L3H9-F1
#
_cell.length_a   1.000
_cell.length_b   1.000
_cell.length_c   1.000
_cell.angle_alpha   90.00
_cell.angle_beta   90.00
_cell.angle_gamma   90.00
#
_symmetry.space_group_name_H-M   'P 1'
#
loop_
_entity.id
_entity.type
_entity.pdbx_description
1 polymer ?
#
loop_
_entity_poly.entity_id
_entity_poly.type
_entity_poly.pdbx_seq_one_letter_code
_entity_poly.pdbx_strand_id
1 'polypeptide(L)'
;MADASWPIRTRLRFHECNRRRGDIMRLRPGSVVRWLPAFLVALSFGVRGKAREKSERWLEGRSPHFVVVTNASEKQAQRVAERFERIHFVFQAAFPRMRVDPGAPIVVIAAKDEKSFKALEPESWLQKGQLQRSGFFLRGPEKNYVILRLDAEGAHPYHDLIHEYTHLLVHQNGESLPLWLDEGLAEFYGNSDIHEKEVWLGEPSESHLRLLSETKLLPLAILFGVDPSSPYYNEENKGSMFYAESWALTHYLMIKSRQENRHPIADFVTLVSQGGEPGAAAHKAFGDFRALEKDLGAYVRQSSFNYVRMKSSTEIDDEAFTVRELTPAESAARLLAHNQGYAAARVLLEQALKEDPRQALALESMGFLEFQQEHRQEAQEWFAQAVKLDSQSYLAHYYFAVMTMQENPGGLPPEEVESSLRSAIKIKPDFAPAYDALASYYLMRGENLEEGHMLALHAVQLEPGNVRHYVTVGSLLLRMKRADDAVRVGEHALAMAKSAEERPLVESFVSQARRYAAYLADRKRAEEQARLSLEELQRQRGEEEKIRPQSVSAAPDSTRPEPAASSNGLGPLRDTAEGTIVEVSCKPPTMRLTLALRSYKRELHSRDYRRVEFRVGNFTLAGSADPCQRLKNLRARVVYTLGEQNAGEIISVELLK
;
A
#
# COMPACT_ATOMS: atom_id res chain seq x y z
N MET A 1 1.92 -18.12 -22.54
CA MET A 1 0.88 -18.09 -23.58
C MET A 1 -0.45 -17.80 -22.91
N ALA A 2 -0.99 -16.63 -23.26
CA ALA A 2 -2.36 -16.12 -23.15
C ALA A 2 -3.09 -16.07 -21.79
N ASP A 3 -3.66 -14.87 -21.55
CA ASP A 3 -4.76 -14.49 -20.66
C ASP A 3 -4.56 -14.47 -19.14
N ALA A 4 -4.08 -13.32 -18.65
CA ALA A 4 -4.52 -12.74 -17.38
C ALA A 4 -5.25 -11.43 -17.70
N SER A 5 -6.52 -11.55 -18.05
CA SER A 5 -7.44 -10.45 -18.29
C SER A 5 -7.59 -9.60 -17.01
N TRP A 6 -7.45 -8.29 -17.15
CA TRP A 6 -7.94 -7.31 -16.18
C TRP A 6 -9.47 -7.21 -16.31
N PRO A 7 -10.23 -7.31 -15.21
CA PRO A 7 -11.51 -6.65 -15.13
C PRO A 7 -11.52 -5.70 -13.94
N ILE A 8 -11.33 -4.40 -14.19
CA ILE A 8 -11.80 -3.35 -13.28
C ILE A 8 -13.31 -3.30 -13.45
N ARG A 9 -14.04 -4.23 -12.82
CA ARG A 9 -15.50 -4.11 -12.61
C ARG A 9 -15.92 -4.88 -11.37
N THR A 10 -15.91 -4.22 -10.22
CA THR A 10 -17.00 -4.40 -9.26
C THR A 10 -18.26 -3.82 -9.89
N ARG A 11 -18.89 -4.60 -10.79
CA ARG A 11 -20.31 -4.38 -11.12
C ARG A 11 -21.08 -4.68 -9.84
N LEU A 12 -21.57 -3.65 -9.17
CA LEU A 12 -22.79 -3.76 -8.38
C LEU A 12 -23.92 -4.20 -9.34
N ARG A 13 -24.11 -5.52 -9.47
CA ARG A 13 -25.26 -6.11 -10.15
C ARG A 13 -26.46 -5.96 -9.23
N PHE A 14 -27.16 -4.83 -9.30
CA PHE A 14 -28.53 -4.81 -8.84
C PHE A 14 -29.40 -5.51 -9.88
N HIS A 15 -29.98 -6.64 -9.46
CA HIS A 15 -30.92 -7.42 -10.26
C HIS A 15 -32.18 -6.61 -10.51
N GLU A 16 -32.55 -6.50 -11.79
CA GLU A 16 -33.86 -6.06 -12.24
C GLU A 16 -34.95 -6.91 -11.60
N CYS A 17 -35.84 -6.29 -10.81
CA CYS A 17 -37.07 -6.92 -10.39
C CYS A 17 -38.18 -6.61 -11.40
N ASN A 18 -38.47 -7.65 -12.19
CA ASN A 18 -39.54 -7.79 -13.16
C ASN A 18 -40.93 -7.56 -12.52
N ARG A 19 -41.65 -6.48 -12.89
CA ARG A 19 -43.11 -6.39 -12.67
C ARG A 19 -43.86 -6.78 -13.94
N ARG A 20 -44.54 -7.93 -13.88
CA ARG A 20 -45.51 -8.38 -14.88
C ARG A 20 -46.87 -7.68 -14.70
N ARG A 21 -47.41 -7.26 -15.85
CA ARG A 21 -48.80 -7.31 -16.37
C ARG A 21 -49.93 -6.57 -15.63
N GLY A 22 -50.63 -5.75 -16.43
CA GLY A 22 -51.99 -5.24 -16.26
C GLY A 22 -52.23 -4.19 -17.35
N ASP A 23 -52.45 -4.59 -18.59
CA ASP A 23 -53.76 -4.73 -19.24
C ASP A 23 -53.99 -3.63 -20.30
N ILE A 24 -54.34 -4.12 -21.48
CA ILE A 24 -54.59 -3.38 -22.71
C ILE A 24 -56.04 -2.89 -22.68
N MET A 25 -56.27 -1.59 -22.81
CA MET A 25 -57.54 -1.08 -23.35
C MET A 25 -57.32 0.18 -24.19
N ARG A 26 -57.59 0.04 -25.50
CA ARG A 26 -57.71 1.11 -26.49
C ARG A 26 -59.01 1.88 -26.29
N LEU A 27 -59.00 3.20 -26.40
CA LEU A 27 -60.13 4.00 -26.94
C LEU A 27 -59.62 5.27 -27.66
N ARG A 28 -60.48 5.79 -28.54
CA ARG A 28 -60.26 6.53 -29.79
C ARG A 28 -60.17 8.08 -29.67
N PRO A 29 -59.85 8.80 -30.77
CA PRO A 29 -59.52 10.24 -30.77
C PRO A 29 -60.75 11.14 -30.94
N GLY A 30 -60.65 12.40 -30.48
CA GLY A 30 -61.69 13.42 -30.64
C GLY A 30 -61.09 14.83 -30.66
N SER A 31 -61.12 15.44 -31.84
CA SER A 31 -60.69 16.81 -32.16
C SER A 31 -61.70 17.84 -31.65
N VAL A 32 -61.24 18.99 -31.11
CA VAL A 32 -61.94 20.28 -31.26
C VAL A 32 -60.93 21.43 -31.30
N VAL A 33 -60.98 22.18 -32.40
CA VAL A 33 -60.29 23.43 -32.70
C VAL A 33 -61.04 24.61 -32.05
N ARG A 34 -60.33 25.60 -31.49
CA ARG A 34 -60.85 26.98 -31.38
C ARG A 34 -59.73 28.05 -31.32
N TRP A 35 -59.70 28.81 -32.42
CA TRP A 35 -59.12 30.11 -32.80
C TRP A 35 -58.66 31.14 -31.72
N LEU A 36 -57.38 31.55 -31.83
CA LEU A 36 -56.74 32.90 -32.01
C LEU A 36 -57.30 34.16 -31.29
N PRO A 37 -56.44 35.11 -30.82
CA PRO A 37 -55.64 35.93 -31.74
C PRO A 37 -54.19 36.25 -31.34
N ALA A 38 -53.42 36.58 -32.38
CA ALA A 38 -52.03 36.99 -32.38
C ALA A 38 -51.83 38.41 -31.84
N PHE A 39 -50.88 38.56 -30.90
CA PHE A 39 -50.23 39.84 -30.60
C PHE A 39 -48.80 39.79 -31.13
N LEU A 40 -48.55 40.51 -32.22
CA LEU A 40 -47.22 40.84 -32.72
C LEU A 40 -46.65 41.96 -31.83
N VAL A 41 -45.84 41.59 -30.84
CA VAL A 41 -44.88 42.51 -30.22
C VAL A 41 -43.52 42.21 -30.82
N ALA A 42 -43.02 43.16 -31.60
CA ALA A 42 -41.66 43.18 -32.12
C ALA A 42 -40.68 43.30 -30.94
N LEU A 43 -40.17 42.16 -30.46
CA LEU A 43 -38.97 42.14 -29.63
C LEU A 43 -37.76 42.09 -30.57
N SER A 44 -37.17 43.25 -30.73
CA SER A 44 -35.78 43.43 -31.14
C SER A 44 -34.92 42.41 -30.39
N PHE A 45 -34.45 41.38 -31.11
CA PHE A 45 -33.36 40.53 -30.68
C PHE A 45 -32.10 41.39 -30.64
N GLY A 46 -31.96 42.17 -29.57
CA GLY A 46 -30.65 42.56 -29.09
C GLY A 46 -29.90 41.26 -28.86
N VAL A 47 -28.84 41.04 -29.63
CA VAL A 47 -27.81 40.04 -29.33
C VAL A 47 -27.26 40.44 -27.96
N ARG A 48 -27.92 40.00 -26.89
CA ARG A 48 -27.30 39.90 -25.58
C ARG A 48 -26.15 38.94 -25.80
N GLY A 49 -24.95 39.48 -25.93
CA GLY A 49 -23.74 38.69 -25.89
C GLY A 49 -23.92 37.70 -24.76
N LYS A 50 -23.76 36.39 -25.05
CA LYS A 50 -23.65 35.39 -24.02
C LYS A 50 -22.63 35.96 -23.04
N ALA A 51 -23.08 36.32 -21.83
CA ALA A 51 -22.16 36.64 -20.76
C ALA A 51 -21.25 35.43 -20.71
N ARG A 52 -19.98 35.62 -21.09
CA ARG A 52 -18.96 34.59 -21.00
C ARG A 52 -18.95 34.28 -19.52
N GLU A 53 -19.56 33.16 -19.13
CA GLU A 53 -19.60 32.73 -17.75
C GLU A 53 -18.14 32.71 -17.32
N LYS A 54 -17.75 33.63 -16.42
CA LYS A 54 -16.36 33.69 -15.96
C LYS A 54 -16.07 32.32 -15.40
N SER A 55 -15.08 31.64 -15.97
CA SER A 55 -14.61 30.35 -15.46
C SER A 55 -14.41 30.50 -13.96
N GLU A 56 -15.06 29.63 -13.20
CA GLU A 56 -15.01 29.69 -11.74
C GLU A 56 -13.56 29.57 -11.28
N ARG A 57 -13.12 30.50 -10.43
CA ARG A 57 -11.73 30.57 -9.94
C ARG A 57 -11.52 29.50 -8.87
N TRP A 58 -10.48 28.69 -9.05
CA TRP A 58 -10.06 27.67 -8.08
C TRP A 58 -8.71 28.03 -7.46
N LEU A 59 -8.57 27.71 -6.18
CA LEU A 59 -7.39 27.92 -5.36
C LEU A 59 -6.86 26.55 -4.91
N GLU A 60 -5.54 26.42 -4.83
CA GLU A 60 -4.85 25.30 -4.20
C GLU A 60 -4.16 25.80 -2.94
N GLY A 61 -4.62 25.31 -1.78
CA GLY A 61 -3.95 25.42 -0.49
C GLY A 61 -3.18 24.14 -0.18
N ARG A 62 -1.97 24.26 0.39
CA ARG A 62 -1.19 23.09 0.81
C ARG A 62 -0.80 23.19 2.27
N SER A 63 -1.02 22.09 2.99
CA SER A 63 -0.53 21.83 4.34
C SER A 63 0.40 20.61 4.33
N PRO A 64 1.03 20.24 5.46
CA PRO A 64 1.94 19.10 5.50
C PRO A 64 1.37 17.78 4.94
N HIS A 65 0.11 17.46 5.22
CA HIS A 65 -0.51 16.18 4.85
C HIS A 65 -1.63 16.28 3.82
N PHE A 66 -2.13 17.50 3.52
CA PHE A 66 -3.29 17.69 2.65
C PHE A 66 -3.07 18.74 1.56
N VAL A 67 -3.71 18.50 0.41
CA VAL A 67 -3.88 19.50 -0.65
C VAL A 67 -5.36 19.89 -0.71
N VAL A 68 -5.68 21.14 -0.41
CA VAL A 68 -7.04 21.68 -0.47
C VAL A 68 -7.24 22.40 -1.80
N VAL A 69 -8.25 22.00 -2.56
CA VAL A 69 -8.66 22.63 -3.82
C VAL A 69 -10.05 23.22 -3.61
N THR A 70 -10.20 24.54 -3.73
CA THR A 70 -11.49 25.19 -3.45
C THR A 70 -11.78 26.36 -4.38
N ASN A 71 -13.06 26.58 -4.68
CA ASN A 71 -13.55 27.79 -5.34
C ASN A 71 -14.08 28.86 -4.36
N ALA A 72 -13.79 28.69 -3.07
CA ALA A 72 -14.08 29.64 -2.01
C ALA A 72 -12.94 30.67 -1.83
N SER A 73 -12.89 31.35 -0.69
CA SER A 73 -11.80 32.29 -0.37
C SER A 73 -10.56 31.59 0.19
N GLU A 74 -9.40 32.26 0.13
CA GLU A 74 -8.14 31.77 0.71
C GLU A 74 -8.30 31.42 2.21
N LYS A 75 -9.03 32.25 2.96
CA LYS A 75 -9.35 31.98 4.37
C LYS A 75 -10.16 30.70 4.57
N GLN A 76 -11.05 30.35 3.63
CA GLN A 76 -11.74 29.06 3.68
C GLN A 76 -10.81 27.90 3.35
N ALA A 77 -9.94 28.05 2.35
CA ALA A 77 -8.92 27.04 2.05
C ALA A 77 -8.06 26.71 3.28
N GLN A 78 -7.62 27.74 4.00
CA GLN A 78 -6.85 27.61 5.23
C GLN A 78 -7.63 26.87 6.32
N ARG A 79 -8.87 27.31 6.61
CA ARG A 79 -9.71 26.66 7.63
C ARG A 79 -9.99 25.19 7.34
N VAL A 80 -10.17 24.84 6.06
CA VAL A 80 -10.31 23.45 5.64
C VAL A 80 -9.01 22.70 5.92
N ALA A 81 -7.86 23.21 5.47
CA ALA A 81 -6.56 22.57 5.73
C ALA A 81 -6.32 22.34 7.24
N GLU A 82 -6.56 23.37 8.06
CA GLU A 82 -6.48 23.30 9.53
C GLU A 82 -7.37 22.21 10.11
N ARG A 83 -8.61 22.09 9.64
CA ARG A 83 -9.53 21.04 10.09
C ARG A 83 -9.00 19.64 9.76
N PHE A 84 -8.47 19.43 8.55
CA PHE A 84 -7.94 18.13 8.15
C PHE A 84 -6.65 17.75 8.86
N GLU A 85 -5.76 18.71 9.12
CA GLU A 85 -4.57 18.47 9.93
C GLU A 85 -4.93 18.13 11.38
N ARG A 86 -6.00 18.72 11.94
CA ARG A 86 -6.54 18.32 13.25
C ARG A 86 -7.09 16.90 13.23
N ILE A 87 -7.81 16.50 12.16
CA ILE A 87 -8.25 15.11 11.97
C ILE A 87 -7.02 14.20 12.01
N HIS A 88 -6.01 14.48 11.19
CA HIS A 88 -4.79 13.69 11.15
C HIS A 88 -4.09 13.59 12.52
N PHE A 89 -3.95 14.72 13.23
CA PHE A 89 -3.40 14.76 14.59
C PHE A 89 -4.18 13.89 15.58
N VAL A 90 -5.51 13.88 15.50
CA VAL A 90 -6.35 13.01 16.34
C VAL A 90 -5.96 11.55 16.16
N PHE A 91 -5.82 11.09 14.93
CA PHE A 91 -5.43 9.71 14.65
C PHE A 91 -3.99 9.43 15.08
N GLN A 92 -3.06 10.37 14.88
CA GLN A 92 -1.69 10.24 15.38
C GLN A 92 -1.64 10.06 16.90
N ALA A 93 -2.45 10.84 17.64
CA ALA A 93 -2.53 10.77 19.09
C ALA A 93 -3.27 9.51 19.58
N ALA A 94 -4.33 9.09 18.89
CA ALA A 94 -5.12 7.92 19.24
C ALA A 94 -4.39 6.60 18.92
N PHE A 95 -3.55 6.59 17.88
CA PHE A 95 -2.89 5.39 17.36
C PHE A 95 -1.37 5.61 17.17
N PRO A 96 -0.59 5.84 18.25
CA PRO A 96 0.83 6.23 18.15
C PRO A 96 1.75 5.13 17.59
N ARG A 97 1.25 3.90 17.42
CA ARG A 97 1.99 2.77 16.84
C ARG A 97 1.58 2.46 15.40
N MET A 98 0.55 3.13 14.88
CA MET A 98 0.08 2.95 13.51
C MET A 98 0.77 3.97 12.59
N ARG A 99 0.97 3.60 11.34
CA ARG A 99 1.27 4.55 10.27
C ARG A 99 -0.01 5.33 9.97
N VAL A 100 -0.01 6.60 10.33
CA VAL A 100 -1.14 7.52 10.12
C VAL A 100 -0.96 8.41 8.89
N ASP A 101 0.24 8.46 8.33
CA ASP A 101 0.51 9.13 7.06
C ASP A 101 0.04 8.26 5.90
N PRO A 102 -0.99 8.70 5.15
CA PRO A 102 -1.51 7.92 4.04
C PRO A 102 -0.44 7.74 2.97
N GLY A 103 -0.28 6.51 2.46
CA GLY A 103 0.71 6.23 1.40
C GLY A 103 0.45 7.03 0.11
N ALA A 104 -0.82 7.32 -0.16
CA ALA A 104 -1.28 8.18 -1.25
C ALA A 104 -1.72 9.57 -0.73
N PRO A 105 -1.34 10.68 -1.39
CA PRO A 105 -1.77 12.02 -1.00
C PRO A 105 -3.30 12.16 -0.93
N ILE A 106 -3.79 12.94 0.04
CA ILE A 106 -5.22 13.29 0.14
C ILE A 106 -5.46 14.67 -0.46
N VAL A 107 -6.35 14.73 -1.45
CA VAL A 107 -6.79 15.96 -2.09
C VAL A 107 -8.22 16.28 -1.66
N VAL A 108 -8.40 17.38 -0.95
CA VAL A 108 -9.69 17.87 -0.46
C VAL A 108 -10.25 18.88 -1.44
N ILE A 109 -11.24 18.49 -2.23
CA ILE A 109 -12.00 19.37 -3.11
C ILE A 109 -13.17 19.96 -2.31
N ALA A 110 -13.00 21.19 -1.85
CA ALA A 110 -13.98 21.90 -1.03
C ALA A 110 -14.78 22.89 -1.88
N ALA A 111 -16.00 22.51 -2.24
CA ALA A 111 -16.94 23.36 -2.95
C ALA A 111 -17.56 24.41 -2.00
N LYS A 112 -17.61 25.67 -2.43
CA LYS A 112 -18.16 26.77 -1.61
C LYS A 112 -19.64 26.64 -1.29
N ASP A 113 -20.42 25.98 -2.15
CA ASP A 113 -21.88 25.85 -2.05
C ASP A 113 -22.41 24.57 -2.72
N GLU A 114 -23.70 24.28 -2.49
CA GLU A 114 -24.40 23.14 -3.10
C GLU A 114 -24.34 23.11 -4.62
N LYS A 115 -24.36 24.28 -5.29
CA LYS A 115 -24.36 24.35 -6.75
C LYS A 115 -23.02 23.88 -7.29
N SER A 116 -21.92 24.38 -6.74
CA SER A 116 -20.57 23.94 -7.09
C SER A 116 -20.35 22.47 -6.72
N PHE A 117 -20.88 22.00 -5.59
CA PHE A 117 -20.79 20.61 -5.18
C PHE A 117 -21.51 19.67 -6.15
N LYS A 118 -22.74 19.98 -6.56
CA LYS A 118 -23.50 19.19 -7.55
C LYS A 118 -22.82 19.09 -8.91
N ALA A 119 -22.04 20.09 -9.29
CA ALA A 119 -21.24 20.04 -10.53
C ALA A 119 -20.08 19.04 -10.44
N LEU A 120 -19.68 18.66 -9.23
CA LEU A 120 -18.66 17.65 -8.99
C LEU A 120 -19.26 16.26 -8.84
N GLU A 121 -20.50 16.13 -8.37
CA GLU A 121 -21.14 14.82 -8.15
C GLU A 121 -21.18 13.94 -9.42
N PRO A 122 -21.08 12.60 -9.28
CA PRO A 122 -21.21 11.68 -10.40
C PRO A 122 -22.59 11.79 -11.05
N GLU A 123 -22.64 11.79 -12.39
CA GLU A 123 -23.93 11.80 -13.13
C GLU A 123 -24.87 10.66 -12.71
N SER A 124 -24.32 9.50 -12.35
CA SER A 124 -25.08 8.34 -11.86
C SER A 124 -25.79 8.58 -10.52
N TRP A 125 -25.33 9.56 -9.72
CA TRP A 125 -25.91 9.93 -8.43
C TRP A 125 -26.98 11.03 -8.59
N LEU A 126 -26.77 11.95 -9.53
CA LEU A 126 -27.75 12.99 -9.89
C LEU A 126 -29.09 12.41 -10.36
N GLN A 127 -29.09 11.23 -11.01
CA GLN A 127 -30.30 10.58 -11.51
C GLN A 127 -31.11 9.81 -10.44
N LYS A 128 -30.51 9.47 -9.29
CA LYS A 128 -31.15 8.61 -8.27
C LYS A 128 -31.92 9.38 -7.19
N GLY A 129 -31.94 10.71 -7.25
CA GLY A 129 -32.79 11.54 -6.39
C GLY A 129 -32.59 11.34 -4.88
N GLN A 130 -31.43 10.88 -4.42
CA GLN A 130 -31.23 10.43 -3.04
C GLN A 130 -30.05 11.13 -2.35
N LEU A 131 -30.40 11.70 -1.19
CA LEU A 131 -29.57 12.19 -0.08
C LEU A 131 -28.79 13.48 -0.33
N GLN A 132 -29.16 14.54 0.40
CA GLN A 132 -28.33 15.73 0.56
C GLN A 132 -27.08 15.34 1.36
N ARG A 133 -26.02 14.96 0.66
CA ARG A 133 -24.73 14.66 1.26
C ARG A 133 -23.91 15.93 1.40
N SER A 134 -23.19 16.03 2.51
CA SER A 134 -22.28 17.13 2.80
C SER A 134 -20.86 16.87 2.28
N GLY A 135 -20.56 15.62 1.92
CA GLY A 135 -19.33 15.22 1.27
C GLY A 135 -19.25 13.70 1.06
N PHE A 136 -18.18 13.24 0.43
CA PHE A 136 -17.86 11.83 0.26
C PHE A 136 -16.35 11.63 0.06
N PHE A 137 -15.89 10.42 0.36
CA PHE A 137 -14.50 9.99 0.21
C PHE A 137 -14.37 9.05 -0.98
N LEU A 138 -13.28 9.18 -1.73
CA LEU A 138 -12.95 8.31 -2.84
C LEU A 138 -11.54 7.81 -2.67
N ARG A 139 -11.39 6.48 -2.66
CA ARG A 139 -10.09 5.84 -2.67
C ARG A 139 -9.63 5.69 -4.12
N GLY A 140 -8.42 6.15 -4.38
CA GLY A 140 -7.72 5.93 -5.63
C GLY A 140 -6.38 5.25 -5.38
N PRO A 141 -5.85 4.49 -6.35
CA PRO A 141 -4.53 3.87 -6.21
C PRO A 141 -3.42 4.90 -6.01
N GLU A 142 -3.59 6.12 -6.54
CA GLU A 142 -2.56 7.16 -6.55
C GLU A 142 -2.80 8.31 -5.56
N LYS A 143 -4.07 8.63 -5.34
CA LYS A 143 -4.53 9.77 -4.56
C LYS A 143 -5.88 9.40 -3.98
N ASN A 144 -6.10 9.81 -2.74
CA ASN A 144 -7.40 9.77 -2.12
C ASN A 144 -8.06 11.13 -2.28
N TYR A 145 -9.34 11.16 -2.62
CA TYR A 145 -10.08 12.39 -2.82
C TYR A 145 -11.17 12.52 -1.77
N VAL A 146 -11.24 13.71 -1.21
CA VAL A 146 -12.35 14.13 -0.36
C VAL A 146 -13.07 15.22 -1.11
N ILE A 147 -14.38 15.06 -1.32
CA ILE A 147 -15.19 16.11 -1.92
C ILE A 147 -16.24 16.52 -0.91
N LEU A 148 -16.34 17.81 -0.63
CA LEU A 148 -17.24 18.34 0.40
C LEU A 148 -17.81 19.69 -0.01
N ARG A 149 -18.95 20.05 0.60
CA ARG A 149 -19.51 21.41 0.55
C ARG A 149 -19.24 22.15 1.85
N LEU A 150 -18.93 23.45 1.74
CA LEU A 150 -18.58 24.31 2.89
C LEU A 150 -19.80 24.93 3.58
N ASP A 151 -20.94 24.93 2.92
CA ASP A 151 -22.24 25.41 3.41
C ASP A 151 -23.11 24.27 3.95
N ALA A 152 -22.51 23.13 4.31
CA ALA A 152 -23.21 22.03 4.96
C ALA A 152 -23.71 22.44 6.36
N GLU A 153 -24.97 22.14 6.65
CA GLU A 153 -25.60 22.38 7.95
C GLU A 153 -25.94 21.04 8.64
N GLY A 154 -26.14 21.07 9.96
CA GLY A 154 -26.51 19.90 10.77
C GLY A 154 -25.44 19.47 11.77
N ALA A 155 -25.77 18.47 12.60
CA ALA A 155 -24.82 17.85 13.53
C ALA A 155 -23.85 16.95 12.76
N HIS A 156 -22.54 17.07 13.03
CA HIS A 156 -21.46 16.32 12.37
C HIS A 156 -21.58 16.28 10.82
N PRO A 157 -21.55 17.43 10.12
CA PRO A 157 -21.72 17.49 8.66
C PRO A 157 -20.62 16.75 7.87
N TYR A 158 -19.55 16.33 8.54
CA TYR A 158 -18.45 15.58 7.95
C TYR A 158 -18.30 14.18 8.54
N HIS A 159 -19.39 13.60 9.07
CA HIS A 159 -19.41 12.23 9.57
C HIS A 159 -18.85 11.23 8.54
N ASP A 160 -19.48 11.16 7.36
CA ASP A 160 -19.12 10.23 6.28
C ASP A 160 -17.64 10.34 5.87
N LEU A 161 -17.11 11.55 5.95
CA LEU A 161 -15.71 11.81 5.67
C LEU A 161 -14.78 11.14 6.69
N ILE A 162 -15.00 11.41 7.97
CA ILE A 162 -14.14 10.91 9.04
C ILE A 162 -14.31 9.39 9.17
N HIS A 163 -15.52 8.89 8.93
CA HIS A 163 -15.82 7.46 8.80
C HIS A 163 -14.91 6.79 7.76
N GLU A 164 -14.89 7.28 6.53
CA GLU A 164 -14.05 6.73 5.46
C GLU A 164 -12.55 6.92 5.69
N TYR A 165 -12.16 8.05 6.28
CA TYR A 165 -10.78 8.29 6.68
C TYR A 165 -10.32 7.28 7.74
N THR A 166 -11.20 6.88 8.66
CA THR A 166 -10.91 5.85 9.66
C THR A 166 -10.57 4.52 9.00
N HIS A 167 -11.42 4.04 8.09
CA HIS A 167 -11.15 2.81 7.35
C HIS A 167 -9.85 2.87 6.56
N LEU A 168 -9.54 4.00 5.89
CA LEU A 168 -8.29 4.16 5.17
C LEU A 168 -7.09 3.89 6.09
N LEU A 169 -7.09 4.46 7.30
CA LEU A 169 -5.99 4.30 8.24
C LEU A 169 -5.92 2.89 8.84
N VAL A 170 -7.06 2.31 9.22
CA VAL A 170 -7.11 0.94 9.76
C VAL A 170 -6.56 -0.06 8.73
N HIS A 171 -7.05 0.01 7.49
CA HIS A 171 -6.69 -0.96 6.45
C HIS A 171 -5.26 -0.80 5.96
N GLN A 172 -4.73 0.43 5.94
CA GLN A 172 -3.34 0.69 5.56
C GLN A 172 -2.33 -0.01 6.49
N ASN A 173 -2.68 -0.24 7.75
CA ASN A 173 -1.82 -0.89 8.73
C ASN A 173 -1.91 -2.43 8.69
N GLY A 174 -2.65 -3.00 7.73
CA GLY A 174 -2.75 -4.45 7.54
C GLY A 174 -3.59 -5.16 8.60
N GLU A 175 -4.24 -4.40 9.51
CA GLU A 175 -5.16 -4.95 10.49
C GLU A 175 -6.44 -5.39 9.77
N SER A 176 -6.74 -6.69 9.84
CA SER A 176 -8.07 -7.19 9.49
C SER A 176 -8.87 -7.21 10.77
N LEU A 177 -9.67 -6.18 10.94
CA LEU A 177 -10.63 -6.12 12.02
C LEU A 177 -11.87 -6.93 11.61
N PRO A 178 -12.53 -7.60 12.57
CA PRO A 178 -13.88 -8.09 12.36
C PRO A 178 -14.81 -6.94 11.98
N LEU A 179 -15.75 -7.20 11.07
CA LEU A 179 -16.56 -6.16 10.42
C LEU A 179 -17.26 -5.22 11.41
N TRP A 180 -17.84 -5.75 12.50
CA TRP A 180 -18.49 -4.93 13.53
C TRP A 180 -17.55 -3.91 14.18
N LEU A 181 -16.26 -4.25 14.34
CA LEU A 181 -15.29 -3.37 14.98
C LEU A 181 -14.75 -2.36 13.98
N ASP A 182 -14.55 -2.76 12.72
CA ASP A 182 -14.15 -1.88 11.63
C ASP A 182 -15.18 -0.76 11.45
N GLU A 183 -16.46 -1.14 11.27
CA GLU A 183 -17.57 -0.18 11.16
C GLU A 183 -17.81 0.57 12.46
N GLY A 184 -17.74 -0.10 13.61
CA GLY A 184 -17.93 0.52 14.91
C GLY A 184 -16.90 1.60 15.24
N LEU A 185 -15.64 1.41 14.84
CA LEU A 185 -14.60 2.43 14.95
C LEU A 185 -14.85 3.58 13.98
N ALA A 186 -15.19 3.28 12.72
CA ALA A 186 -15.51 4.30 11.73
C ALA A 186 -16.69 5.19 12.17
N GLU A 187 -17.74 4.59 12.75
CA GLU A 187 -18.88 5.29 13.35
C GLU A 187 -18.51 6.09 14.61
N PHE A 188 -17.64 5.55 15.46
CA PHE A 188 -17.16 6.24 16.66
C PHE A 188 -16.37 7.50 16.28
N TYR A 189 -15.38 7.38 15.40
CA TYR A 189 -14.60 8.55 14.96
C TYR A 189 -15.41 9.48 14.06
N GLY A 190 -16.31 8.94 13.23
CA GLY A 190 -17.24 9.69 12.38
C GLY A 190 -18.07 10.71 13.15
N ASN A 191 -18.56 10.34 14.34
CA ASN A 191 -19.29 11.23 15.24
C ASN A 191 -18.36 12.06 16.13
N SER A 192 -17.28 12.62 15.58
CA SER A 192 -16.42 13.55 16.32
C SER A 192 -16.72 14.99 15.91
N ASP A 193 -16.61 15.92 16.85
CA ASP A 193 -16.57 17.36 16.55
C ASP A 193 -15.16 17.92 16.77
N ILE A 194 -14.70 18.70 15.78
CA ILE A 194 -13.33 19.16 15.65
C ILE A 194 -13.34 20.68 15.69
N HIS A 195 -12.98 21.22 16.86
CA HIS A 195 -12.89 22.65 17.11
C HIS A 195 -11.45 23.15 17.11
N GLU A 196 -11.29 24.46 17.26
CA GLU A 196 -9.99 25.15 17.21
C GLU A 196 -9.06 24.83 18.40
N LYS A 197 -9.59 24.49 19.56
CA LYS A 197 -8.78 24.28 20.78
C LYS A 197 -8.95 22.90 21.40
N GLU A 198 -10.02 22.21 21.04
CA GLU A 198 -10.37 20.90 21.56
C GLU A 198 -11.08 20.07 20.50
N VAL A 199 -10.98 18.76 20.66
CA VAL A 199 -11.67 17.78 19.85
C VAL A 199 -12.54 16.93 20.77
N TRP A 200 -13.79 16.72 20.38
CA TRP A 200 -14.76 15.89 21.07
C TRP A 200 -14.92 14.61 20.25
N LEU A 201 -14.30 13.52 20.72
CA LEU A 201 -14.23 12.26 19.99
C LEU A 201 -15.35 11.32 20.43
N GLY A 202 -16.03 10.76 19.43
CA GLY A 202 -17.09 9.78 19.63
C GLY A 202 -18.24 10.34 20.44
N GLU A 203 -18.80 11.45 20.00
CA GLU A 203 -20.08 11.93 20.49
C GLU A 203 -21.20 10.94 20.14
N PRO A 204 -22.28 10.92 20.94
CA PRO A 204 -23.41 10.06 20.69
C PRO A 204 -24.14 10.41 19.38
N SER A 205 -24.39 9.41 18.53
CA SER A 205 -25.26 9.57 17.37
C SER A 205 -26.73 9.50 17.81
N GLU A 206 -27.44 10.63 17.69
CA GLU A 206 -28.86 10.71 18.01
C GLU A 206 -29.71 9.77 17.15
N SER A 207 -29.35 9.60 15.87
CA SER A 207 -30.06 8.70 14.95
C SER A 207 -29.86 7.24 15.34
N HIS A 208 -28.64 6.84 15.71
CA HIS A 208 -28.34 5.50 16.22
C HIS A 208 -29.06 5.23 17.53
N LEU A 209 -28.97 6.15 18.49
CA LEU A 209 -29.62 5.99 19.79
C LEU A 209 -31.14 5.87 19.66
N ARG A 210 -31.77 6.65 18.78
CA ARG A 210 -33.20 6.52 18.49
C ARG A 210 -33.53 5.12 17.97
N LEU A 211 -32.79 4.66 16.96
CA LEU A 211 -32.99 3.34 16.36
C LEU A 211 -32.80 2.20 17.38
N LEU A 212 -31.74 2.26 18.19
CA LEU A 212 -31.42 1.27 19.23
C LEU A 212 -32.42 1.30 20.40
N SER A 213 -33.08 2.43 20.64
CA SER A 213 -34.13 2.55 21.65
C SER A 213 -35.47 1.97 21.21
N GLU A 214 -35.74 2.00 19.90
CA GLU A 214 -37.00 1.55 19.29
C GLU A 214 -36.95 0.08 18.86
N THR A 215 -35.75 -0.48 18.66
CA THR A 215 -35.53 -1.82 18.12
C THR A 215 -34.79 -2.72 19.10
N LYS A 216 -35.09 -4.02 19.09
CA LYS A 216 -34.34 -5.00 19.89
C LYS A 216 -32.92 -5.19 19.32
N LEU A 217 -31.92 -5.12 20.20
CA LEU A 217 -30.52 -5.41 19.87
C LEU A 217 -30.36 -6.83 19.30
N LEU A 218 -29.40 -6.97 18.39
CA LEU A 218 -28.90 -8.24 17.90
C LEU A 218 -28.22 -9.00 19.06
N PRO A 219 -28.35 -10.34 19.10
CA PRO A 219 -27.47 -11.14 19.94
C PRO A 219 -26.01 -10.92 19.55
N LEU A 220 -25.10 -10.77 20.52
CA LEU A 220 -23.69 -10.47 20.23
C LEU A 220 -23.01 -11.58 19.40
N ALA A 221 -23.45 -12.82 19.58
CA ALA A 221 -22.99 -13.94 18.74
C ALA A 221 -23.32 -13.74 17.25
N ILE A 222 -24.44 -13.08 16.92
CA ILE A 222 -24.79 -12.72 15.55
C ILE A 222 -23.96 -11.53 15.09
N LEU A 223 -23.86 -10.47 15.91
CA LEU A 223 -23.08 -9.27 15.59
C LEU A 223 -21.62 -9.61 15.24
N PHE A 224 -20.97 -10.47 16.03
CA PHE A 224 -19.59 -10.91 15.81
C PHE A 224 -19.41 -11.84 14.61
N GLY A 225 -20.49 -12.47 14.15
CA GLY A 225 -20.49 -13.37 12.98
C GLY A 225 -20.89 -12.69 11.67
N VAL A 226 -21.18 -11.38 11.67
CA VAL A 226 -21.52 -10.66 10.44
C VAL A 226 -20.28 -10.54 9.56
N ASP A 227 -20.42 -10.96 8.31
CA ASP A 227 -19.42 -10.81 7.25
C ASP A 227 -20.02 -10.02 6.06
N PRO A 228 -19.21 -9.65 5.04
CA PRO A 228 -19.69 -8.88 3.88
C PRO A 228 -20.79 -9.56 3.05
N SER A 229 -21.03 -10.86 3.21
CA SER A 229 -22.13 -11.59 2.53
C SER A 229 -23.42 -11.62 3.35
N SER A 230 -23.36 -11.18 4.61
CA SER A 230 -24.48 -11.24 5.54
C SER A 230 -25.64 -10.32 5.11
N PRO A 231 -26.90 -10.79 5.24
CA PRO A 231 -28.07 -9.92 5.09
C PRO A 231 -28.09 -8.73 6.05
N TYR A 232 -27.43 -8.86 7.21
CA TYR A 232 -27.31 -7.78 8.19
C TYR A 232 -26.37 -6.66 7.75
N TYR A 233 -25.57 -6.88 6.71
CA TYR A 233 -24.72 -5.85 6.11
C TYR A 233 -25.33 -5.28 4.82
N ASN A 234 -25.99 -6.13 4.01
CA ASN A 234 -26.40 -5.78 2.65
C ASN A 234 -27.85 -5.28 2.49
N GLU A 235 -28.73 -5.51 3.47
CA GLU A 235 -30.13 -5.03 3.40
C GLU A 235 -30.31 -3.70 4.12
N GLU A 236 -30.87 -2.68 3.47
CA GLU A 236 -30.98 -1.29 3.98
C GLU A 236 -31.43 -1.19 5.46
N ASN A 237 -32.55 -1.83 5.83
CA ASN A 237 -33.06 -1.76 7.20
C ASN A 237 -32.24 -2.57 8.23
N LYS A 238 -31.62 -3.69 7.82
CA LYS A 238 -30.82 -4.53 8.72
C LYS A 238 -29.40 -3.98 8.87
N GLY A 239 -28.89 -3.36 7.80
CA GLY A 239 -27.65 -2.60 7.76
C GLY A 239 -27.66 -1.50 8.80
N SER A 240 -28.67 -0.62 8.80
CA SER A 240 -28.76 0.47 9.78
C SER A 240 -28.69 -0.02 11.23
N MET A 241 -29.32 -1.16 11.55
CA MET A 241 -29.21 -1.77 12.88
C MET A 241 -27.80 -2.27 13.18
N PHE A 242 -27.14 -2.91 12.21
CA PHE A 242 -25.78 -3.40 12.35
C PHE A 242 -24.78 -2.25 12.61
N TYR A 243 -24.83 -1.16 11.85
CA TYR A 243 -23.98 0.02 12.06
C TYR A 243 -24.26 0.64 13.44
N ALA A 244 -25.52 0.85 13.80
CA ALA A 244 -25.89 1.45 15.08
C ALA A 244 -25.41 0.60 16.28
N GLU A 245 -25.57 -0.72 16.23
CA GLU A 245 -25.15 -1.59 17.33
C GLU A 245 -23.63 -1.79 17.39
N SER A 246 -22.96 -1.82 16.23
CA SER A 246 -21.50 -1.81 16.12
C SER A 246 -20.90 -0.55 16.75
N TRP A 247 -21.51 0.61 16.46
CA TRP A 247 -21.20 1.87 17.13
C TRP A 247 -21.42 1.77 18.64
N ALA A 248 -22.58 1.28 19.09
CA ALA A 248 -22.92 1.23 20.51
C ALA A 248 -21.95 0.37 21.32
N LEU A 249 -21.61 -0.81 20.81
CA LEU A 249 -20.65 -1.70 21.46
C LEU A 249 -19.25 -1.09 21.47
N THR A 250 -18.80 -0.54 20.35
CA THR A 250 -17.47 0.10 20.25
C THR A 250 -17.36 1.29 21.19
N HIS A 251 -18.37 2.16 21.19
CA HIS A 251 -18.43 3.31 22.08
C HIS A 251 -18.48 2.89 23.55
N TYR A 252 -19.29 1.89 23.92
CA TYR A 252 -19.32 1.35 25.28
C TYR A 252 -17.92 0.86 25.73
N LEU A 253 -17.28 0.05 24.89
CA LEU A 253 -15.97 -0.51 25.17
C LEU A 253 -14.89 0.58 25.26
N MET A 254 -14.88 1.56 24.35
CA MET A 254 -13.93 2.67 24.33
C MET A 254 -14.02 3.53 25.59
N ILE A 255 -15.23 3.89 26.00
CA ILE A 255 -15.46 4.70 27.21
C ILE A 255 -15.10 3.91 28.47
N LYS A 256 -15.57 2.66 28.59
CA LYS A 256 -15.28 1.80 29.75
C LYS A 256 -13.79 1.52 29.90
N SER A 257 -13.10 1.27 28.78
CA SER A 257 -11.64 1.07 28.72
C SER A 257 -10.89 2.25 29.34
N ARG A 258 -11.30 3.48 29.05
CA ARG A 258 -10.70 4.69 29.63
C ARG A 258 -11.01 4.85 31.11
N GLN A 259 -12.23 4.54 31.54
CA GLN A 259 -12.64 4.63 32.95
C GLN A 259 -11.92 3.60 33.83
N GLU A 260 -11.71 2.39 33.30
CA GLU A 260 -11.11 1.27 34.04
C GLU A 260 -9.60 1.12 33.81
N ASN A 261 -9.01 1.92 32.91
CA ASN A 261 -7.62 1.81 32.44
C ASN A 261 -7.27 0.38 31.95
N ARG A 262 -8.14 -0.17 31.07
CA ARG A 262 -8.00 -1.48 30.44
C ARG A 262 -8.04 -1.34 28.91
N HIS A 263 -7.58 -2.36 28.17
CA HIS A 263 -7.51 -2.33 26.69
C HIS A 263 -8.14 -3.56 26.01
N PRO A 264 -9.40 -3.93 26.34
CA PRO A 264 -10.04 -5.14 25.83
C PRO A 264 -10.16 -5.20 24.30
N ILE A 265 -10.32 -4.06 23.61
CA ILE A 265 -10.33 -4.04 22.13
C ILE A 265 -8.96 -4.45 21.58
N ALA A 266 -7.86 -3.96 22.16
CA ALA A 266 -6.51 -4.32 21.72
C ALA A 266 -6.22 -5.81 21.99
N ASP A 267 -6.67 -6.34 23.13
CA ASP A 267 -6.57 -7.77 23.46
C ASP A 267 -7.36 -8.61 22.44
N PHE A 268 -8.58 -8.18 22.09
CA PHE A 268 -9.41 -8.83 21.08
C PHE A 268 -8.75 -8.86 19.71
N VAL A 269 -8.27 -7.71 19.21
CA VAL A 269 -7.57 -7.60 17.92
C VAL A 269 -6.30 -8.47 17.89
N THR A 270 -5.58 -8.54 19.00
CA THR A 270 -4.40 -9.42 19.13
C THR A 270 -4.78 -10.89 19.01
N LEU A 271 -5.89 -11.32 19.63
CA LEU A 271 -6.35 -12.71 19.54
C LEU A 271 -6.84 -13.08 18.15
N VAL A 272 -7.56 -12.18 17.47
CA VAL A 272 -8.04 -12.39 16.10
C VAL A 272 -6.88 -12.43 15.11
N SER A 273 -5.91 -11.51 15.23
CA SER A 273 -4.74 -11.47 14.33
C SER A 273 -3.83 -12.70 14.47
N GLN A 274 -3.89 -13.42 15.59
CA GLN A 274 -3.21 -14.71 15.79
C GLN A 274 -3.98 -15.92 15.19
N GLY A 275 -5.06 -15.67 14.44
CA GLY A 275 -5.89 -16.71 13.83
C GLY A 275 -6.96 -17.29 14.75
N GLY A 276 -7.26 -16.62 15.87
CA GLY A 276 -8.36 -17.03 16.75
C GLY A 276 -9.73 -16.74 16.13
N GLU A 277 -10.68 -17.66 16.31
CA GLU A 277 -12.09 -17.46 15.94
C GLU A 277 -12.67 -16.21 16.65
N PRO A 278 -13.30 -15.26 15.92
CA PRO A 278 -13.76 -13.99 16.50
C PRO A 278 -14.66 -14.14 17.72
N GLY A 279 -15.58 -15.11 17.73
CA GLY A 279 -16.44 -15.36 18.89
C GLY A 279 -15.67 -15.80 20.15
N ALA A 280 -14.68 -16.68 19.99
CA ALA A 280 -13.84 -17.13 21.11
C ALA A 280 -12.90 -16.03 21.61
N ALA A 281 -12.32 -15.26 20.67
CA ALA A 281 -11.51 -14.09 20.99
C ALA A 281 -12.32 -13.04 21.77
N ALA A 282 -13.56 -12.76 21.34
CA ALA A 282 -14.46 -11.81 21.99
C ALA A 282 -14.83 -12.28 23.40
N HIS A 283 -15.13 -13.57 23.60
CA HIS A 283 -15.42 -14.09 24.93
C HIS A 283 -14.24 -13.94 25.89
N LYS A 284 -13.01 -14.18 25.40
CA LYS A 284 -11.79 -14.02 26.20
C LYS A 284 -11.48 -12.55 26.52
N ALA A 285 -11.73 -11.65 25.58
CA ALA A 285 -11.42 -10.22 25.73
C ALA A 285 -12.50 -9.44 26.50
N PHE A 286 -13.77 -9.74 26.26
CA PHE A 286 -14.91 -8.98 26.79
C PHE A 286 -15.67 -9.72 27.91
N GLY A 287 -15.44 -11.02 28.10
CA GLY A 287 -16.08 -11.83 29.12
C GLY A 287 -17.39 -12.49 28.67
N ASP A 288 -18.29 -12.72 29.62
CA ASP A 288 -19.56 -13.39 29.37
C ASP A 288 -20.50 -12.54 28.49
N PHE A 289 -20.98 -13.13 27.40
CA PHE A 289 -21.81 -12.41 26.43
C PHE A 289 -23.17 -12.01 26.98
N ARG A 290 -23.78 -12.80 27.88
CA ARG A 290 -25.08 -12.43 28.46
C ARG A 290 -24.94 -11.24 29.39
N ALA A 291 -23.86 -11.19 30.17
CA ALA A 291 -23.52 -10.02 30.97
C ALA A 291 -23.28 -8.79 30.07
N LEU A 292 -22.50 -8.95 29.00
CA LEU A 292 -22.20 -7.86 28.06
C LEU A 292 -23.44 -7.35 27.32
N GLU A 293 -24.33 -8.23 26.86
CA GLU A 293 -25.62 -7.89 26.23
C GLU A 293 -26.51 -7.10 27.20
N LYS A 294 -26.56 -7.53 28.47
CA LYS A 294 -27.32 -6.82 29.51
C LYS A 294 -26.75 -5.42 29.75
N ASP A 295 -25.43 -5.31 29.87
CA ASP A 295 -24.74 -4.04 30.08
C ASP A 295 -24.93 -3.10 28.88
N LEU A 296 -24.76 -3.60 27.65
CA LEU A 296 -24.96 -2.83 26.42
C LEU A 296 -26.41 -2.37 26.29
N GLY A 297 -27.37 -3.23 26.60
CA GLY A 297 -28.79 -2.87 26.65
C GLY A 297 -29.07 -1.77 27.66
N ALA A 298 -28.46 -1.81 28.85
CA ALA A 298 -28.57 -0.74 29.84
C ALA A 298 -27.91 0.55 29.35
N TYR A 299 -26.76 0.43 28.68
CA TYR A 299 -25.98 1.54 28.15
C TYR A 299 -26.74 2.36 27.11
N VAL A 300 -27.33 1.72 26.09
CA VAL A 300 -28.06 2.42 25.02
C VAL A 300 -29.34 3.12 25.48
N ARG A 301 -29.85 2.77 26.67
CA ARG A 301 -31.03 3.40 27.29
C ARG A 301 -30.69 4.56 28.24
N GLN A 302 -29.42 4.92 28.36
CA GLN A 302 -29.02 6.05 29.20
C GLN A 302 -29.48 7.38 28.59
N SER A 303 -29.72 8.36 29.45
CA SER A 303 -30.12 9.72 29.04
C SER A 303 -28.93 10.62 28.70
N SER A 304 -27.70 10.18 29.00
CA SER A 304 -26.47 10.95 28.82
C SER A 304 -25.30 10.02 28.56
N PHE A 305 -24.41 10.41 27.66
CA PHE A 305 -23.24 9.62 27.25
C PHE A 305 -21.95 10.39 27.51
N ASN A 306 -20.89 9.68 27.85
CA ASN A 306 -19.55 10.25 27.94
C ASN A 306 -18.91 10.22 26.56
N TYR A 307 -18.13 11.24 26.23
CA TYR A 307 -17.27 11.29 25.04
C TYR A 307 -15.86 11.69 25.46
N VAL A 308 -14.89 11.56 24.56
CA VAL A 308 -13.50 11.85 24.90
C VAL A 308 -13.16 13.28 24.49
N ARG A 309 -12.80 14.12 25.46
CA ARG A 309 -12.23 15.45 25.20
C ARG A 309 -10.72 15.37 25.09
N MET A 310 -10.20 15.91 24.00
CA MET A 310 -8.78 16.02 23.74
C MET A 310 -8.41 17.46 23.45
N LYS A 311 -7.30 17.94 24.03
CA LYS A 311 -6.75 19.25 23.65
C LYS A 311 -6.13 19.12 22.26
N SER A 312 -6.50 20.03 21.36
CA SER A 312 -5.87 20.14 20.04
C SER A 312 -4.73 21.16 20.15
N SER A 313 -3.50 20.77 19.82
CA SER A 313 -2.35 21.67 19.83
C SER A 313 -1.76 21.92 18.44
N THR A 314 -2.48 21.56 17.38
CA THR A 314 -2.08 21.88 16.01
C THR A 314 -2.28 23.37 15.75
N GLU A 315 -1.37 24.20 16.25
CA GLU A 315 -0.96 25.39 15.50
C GLU A 315 -0.24 24.85 14.28
N ILE A 316 -0.93 24.77 13.13
CA ILE A 316 -0.20 24.77 11.87
C ILE A 316 0.50 26.13 11.88
N ASP A 317 1.82 26.13 11.80
CA ASP A 317 2.56 27.36 11.58
C ASP A 317 1.92 28.07 10.37
N ASP A 318 1.39 29.28 10.55
CA ASP A 318 0.74 30.04 9.47
C ASP A 318 1.70 30.19 8.26
N GLU A 319 3.02 30.13 8.49
CA GLU A 319 4.05 30.13 7.45
C GLU A 319 4.12 28.82 6.62
N ALA A 320 3.59 27.71 7.13
CA ALA A 320 3.58 26.41 6.45
C ALA A 320 2.42 26.25 5.44
N PHE A 321 1.39 27.09 5.52
CA PHE A 321 0.27 27.05 4.58
C PHE A 321 0.53 27.94 3.37
N THR A 322 0.54 27.35 2.18
CA THR A 322 0.71 28.11 0.92
C THR A 322 -0.56 28.05 0.11
N VAL A 323 -1.01 29.20 -0.41
CA VAL A 323 -2.16 29.30 -1.33
C VAL A 323 -1.72 29.88 -2.65
N ARG A 324 -2.22 29.29 -3.72
CA ARG A 324 -2.05 29.82 -5.08
C ARG A 324 -3.33 29.64 -5.89
N GLU A 325 -3.49 30.47 -6.90
CA GLU A 325 -4.52 30.28 -7.90
C GLU A 325 -4.14 29.14 -8.85
N LEU A 326 -5.14 28.32 -9.22
CA LEU A 326 -4.98 27.29 -10.24
C LEU A 326 -5.31 27.85 -11.61
N THR A 327 -4.47 27.52 -12.59
CA THR A 327 -4.80 27.70 -14.01
C THR A 327 -6.02 26.83 -14.39
N PRO A 328 -6.69 27.09 -15.52
CA PRO A 328 -7.79 26.24 -16.00
C PRO A 328 -7.38 24.76 -16.15
N ALA A 329 -6.15 24.52 -16.63
CA ALA A 329 -5.59 23.19 -16.77
C ALA A 329 -5.38 22.46 -15.44
N GLU A 330 -4.82 23.17 -14.45
CA GLU A 330 -4.64 22.62 -13.11
C GLU A 330 -5.97 22.38 -12.41
N SER A 331 -6.93 23.29 -12.59
CA SER A 331 -8.29 23.10 -12.08
C SER A 331 -8.90 21.85 -12.69
N ALA A 332 -8.80 21.66 -14.01
CA ALA A 332 -9.24 20.44 -14.65
C ALA A 332 -8.53 19.19 -14.10
N ALA A 333 -7.19 19.21 -14.02
CA ALA A 333 -6.36 18.15 -13.45
C ALA A 333 -6.80 17.73 -12.04
N ARG A 334 -7.15 18.70 -11.20
CA ARG A 334 -7.59 18.46 -9.82
C ARG A 334 -9.01 17.92 -9.74
N LEU A 335 -9.90 18.38 -10.62
CA LEU A 335 -11.31 18.00 -10.64
C LEU A 335 -11.59 16.73 -11.47
N LEU A 336 -10.63 16.31 -12.31
CA LEU A 336 -10.67 15.11 -13.16
C LEU A 336 -10.80 13.80 -12.42
N ALA A 337 -10.32 13.79 -11.19
CA ALA A 337 -10.15 12.58 -10.40
C ALA A 337 -11.41 11.77 -10.12
N HIS A 338 -12.57 12.38 -10.35
CA HIS A 338 -13.81 11.88 -9.81
C HIS A 338 -14.83 11.43 -10.87
N ASN A 339 -14.79 11.97 -12.08
CA ASN A 339 -16.04 12.12 -12.79
C ASN A 339 -16.08 11.34 -14.11
N GLN A 340 -17.00 10.38 -14.19
CA GLN A 340 -17.56 9.97 -15.49
C GLN A 340 -18.04 11.16 -16.35
N GLY A 341 -18.05 12.39 -15.82
CA GLY A 341 -17.88 13.67 -16.54
C GLY A 341 -16.54 13.88 -17.27
N TYR A 342 -15.99 12.81 -17.87
CA TYR A 342 -14.80 12.85 -18.73
C TYR A 342 -14.91 13.91 -19.82
N ALA A 343 -16.12 14.18 -20.30
CA ALA A 343 -16.38 15.18 -21.33
C ALA A 343 -16.03 16.60 -20.89
N ALA A 344 -16.45 17.03 -19.70
CA ALA A 344 -16.20 18.40 -19.23
C ALA A 344 -14.71 18.63 -18.97
N ALA A 345 -14.06 17.64 -18.34
CA ALA A 345 -12.65 17.73 -18.07
C ALA A 345 -11.77 17.61 -19.32
N ARG A 346 -12.13 16.74 -20.27
CA ARG A 346 -11.51 16.68 -21.59
C ARG A 346 -11.56 18.03 -22.29
N VAL A 347 -12.70 18.71 -22.29
CA VAL A 347 -12.83 20.05 -22.91
C VAL A 347 -11.87 21.06 -22.26
N LEU A 348 -11.74 21.07 -20.93
CA LEU A 348 -10.83 21.97 -20.23
C LEU A 348 -9.35 21.61 -20.51
N LEU A 349 -9.00 20.33 -20.54
CA LEU A 349 -7.66 19.86 -20.87
C LEU A 349 -7.30 20.14 -22.33
N GLU A 350 -8.22 19.93 -23.27
CA GLU A 350 -8.03 20.27 -24.68
C GLU A 350 -7.84 21.78 -24.87
N GLN A 351 -8.59 22.60 -24.12
CA GLN A 351 -8.39 24.04 -24.15
C GLN A 351 -7.01 24.41 -23.58
N ALA A 352 -6.61 23.83 -22.45
CA ALA A 352 -5.31 24.03 -21.85
C ALA A 352 -4.16 23.65 -22.82
N LEU A 353 -4.26 22.49 -23.48
CA LEU A 353 -3.28 22.04 -24.46
C LEU A 353 -3.29 22.85 -25.77
N LYS A 354 -4.41 23.51 -26.11
CA LYS A 354 -4.46 24.48 -27.21
C LYS A 354 -3.74 25.78 -26.84
N GLU A 355 -3.84 26.22 -25.58
CA GLU A 355 -3.18 27.42 -25.07
C GLU A 355 -1.68 27.19 -24.86
N ASP A 356 -1.29 26.05 -24.28
CA ASP A 356 0.09 25.59 -24.12
C ASP A 356 0.22 24.07 -24.39
N PRO A 357 0.64 23.67 -25.61
CA PRO A 357 0.85 22.27 -25.95
C PRO A 357 1.96 21.56 -25.16
N ARG A 358 2.82 22.33 -24.45
CA ARG A 358 3.95 21.80 -23.68
C ARG A 358 3.66 21.74 -22.18
N GLN A 359 2.41 21.90 -21.79
CA GLN A 359 2.02 21.82 -20.38
C GLN A 359 1.97 20.36 -19.91
N ALA A 360 3.05 19.90 -19.27
CA ALA A 360 3.21 18.50 -18.82
C ALA A 360 2.04 17.99 -17.95
N LEU A 361 1.48 18.84 -17.10
CA LEU A 361 0.34 18.48 -16.24
C LEU A 361 -0.93 18.19 -17.05
N ALA A 362 -1.20 18.96 -18.12
CA ALA A 362 -2.38 18.74 -18.95
C ALA A 362 -2.25 17.44 -19.75
N LEU A 363 -1.05 17.13 -20.25
CA LEU A 363 -0.73 15.85 -20.90
C LEU A 363 -0.89 14.67 -19.94
N GLU A 364 -0.33 14.77 -18.73
CA GLU A 364 -0.51 13.76 -17.67
C GLU A 364 -1.99 13.55 -17.35
N SER A 365 -2.74 14.64 -17.22
CA SER A 365 -4.16 14.60 -16.89
C SER A 365 -5.00 13.98 -18.02
N MET A 366 -4.63 14.21 -19.28
CA MET A 366 -5.19 13.49 -20.43
C MET A 366 -4.84 11.99 -20.36
N GLY A 367 -3.61 11.64 -19.98
CA GLY A 367 -3.21 10.25 -19.79
C GLY A 367 -4.07 9.52 -18.75
N PHE A 368 -4.32 10.14 -17.59
CA PHE A 368 -5.23 9.56 -16.59
C PHE A 368 -6.66 9.46 -17.10
N LEU A 369 -7.13 10.49 -17.80
CA LEU A 369 -8.47 10.52 -18.37
C LEU A 369 -8.69 9.34 -19.33
N GLU A 370 -7.75 9.09 -20.23
CA GLU A 370 -7.82 7.96 -21.16
C GLU A 370 -7.66 6.62 -20.43
N PHE A 371 -6.78 6.53 -19.43
CA PHE A 371 -6.58 5.33 -18.63
C PHE A 371 -7.86 4.90 -17.92
N GLN A 372 -8.57 5.86 -17.32
CA GLN A 372 -9.84 5.65 -16.62
C GLN A 372 -10.99 5.27 -17.56
N GLN A 373 -10.90 5.63 -18.84
CA GLN A 373 -11.83 5.21 -19.90
C GLN A 373 -11.44 3.89 -20.57
N GLU A 374 -10.40 3.21 -20.06
CA GLU A 374 -9.84 1.97 -20.62
C GLU A 374 -9.21 2.14 -22.02
N HIS A 375 -9.00 3.37 -22.47
CA HIS A 375 -8.27 3.71 -23.70
C HIS A 375 -6.75 3.62 -23.46
N ARG A 376 -6.26 2.39 -23.29
CA ARG A 376 -4.89 2.13 -22.78
C ARG A 376 -3.79 2.67 -23.68
N GLN A 377 -3.96 2.58 -24.99
CA GLN A 377 -2.94 2.98 -25.95
C GLN A 377 -2.82 4.52 -25.96
N GLU A 378 -3.94 5.22 -26.05
CA GLU A 378 -4.00 6.69 -25.99
C GLU A 378 -3.45 7.22 -24.66
N ALA A 379 -3.78 6.55 -23.55
CA ALA A 379 -3.25 6.88 -22.23
C ALA A 379 -1.72 6.80 -22.18
N GLN A 380 -1.14 5.71 -22.69
CA GLN A 380 0.30 5.54 -22.75
C GLN A 380 0.96 6.61 -23.62
N GLU A 381 0.38 6.97 -24.77
CA GLU A 381 0.88 8.05 -25.63
C GLU A 381 0.90 9.41 -24.90
N TRP A 382 -0.14 9.73 -24.15
CA TRP A 382 -0.21 10.96 -23.35
C TRP A 382 0.83 10.96 -22.21
N PHE A 383 0.97 9.86 -21.48
CA PHE A 383 2.01 9.76 -20.44
C PHE A 383 3.42 9.83 -21.04
N ALA A 384 3.66 9.22 -22.20
CA ALA A 384 4.94 9.31 -22.90
C ALA A 384 5.27 10.75 -23.30
N GLN A 385 4.28 11.52 -23.77
CA GLN A 385 4.47 12.95 -24.06
C GLN A 385 4.77 13.75 -22.78
N ALA A 386 4.07 13.47 -21.68
CA ALA A 386 4.32 14.13 -20.40
C ALA A 386 5.74 13.84 -19.87
N VAL A 387 6.20 12.58 -19.95
CA VAL A 387 7.55 12.16 -19.54
C VAL A 387 8.62 12.82 -20.42
N LYS A 388 8.40 12.92 -21.75
CA LYS A 388 9.31 13.63 -22.67
C LYS A 388 9.50 15.11 -22.33
N LEU A 389 8.54 15.72 -21.64
CA LEU A 389 8.62 17.10 -21.16
C LEU A 389 9.15 17.22 -19.72
N ASP A 390 9.80 16.18 -19.20
CA ASP A 390 10.36 16.12 -17.84
C ASP A 390 9.29 16.40 -16.75
N SER A 391 8.15 15.73 -16.87
CA SER A 391 7.09 15.81 -15.87
C SER A 391 7.63 15.52 -14.48
N GLN A 392 7.35 16.41 -13.53
CA GLN A 392 7.68 16.24 -12.12
C GLN A 392 6.64 15.38 -11.38
N SER A 393 5.77 14.66 -12.11
CA SER A 393 4.81 13.73 -11.53
C SER A 393 5.38 12.32 -11.51
N TYR A 394 5.58 11.78 -10.30
CA TYR A 394 5.96 10.37 -10.12
C TYR A 394 4.96 9.41 -10.78
N LEU A 395 3.69 9.80 -10.87
CA LEU A 395 2.63 9.02 -11.48
C LEU A 395 2.75 8.94 -12.98
N ALA A 396 3.01 10.07 -13.65
CA ALA A 396 3.19 10.07 -15.10
C ALA A 396 4.33 9.12 -15.52
N HIS A 397 5.44 9.15 -14.77
CA HIS A 397 6.56 8.22 -14.95
C HIS A 397 6.17 6.76 -14.67
N TYR A 398 5.45 6.50 -13.58
CA TYR A 398 5.01 5.16 -13.21
C TYR A 398 4.05 4.54 -14.23
N TYR A 399 3.00 5.26 -14.64
CA TYR A 399 2.03 4.76 -15.61
C TYR A 399 2.64 4.57 -17.00
N PHE A 400 3.48 5.52 -17.46
CA PHE A 400 4.23 5.33 -18.69
C PHE A 400 5.03 4.01 -18.66
N ALA A 401 5.77 3.77 -17.58
CA ALA A 401 6.58 2.57 -17.41
C ALA A 401 5.73 1.28 -17.40
N VAL A 402 4.73 1.21 -16.53
CA VAL A 402 3.89 0.00 -16.37
C VAL A 402 3.09 -0.30 -17.63
N MET A 403 2.53 0.71 -18.30
CA MET A 403 1.78 0.51 -19.54
C MET A 403 2.70 0.03 -20.67
N THR A 404 3.91 0.60 -20.76
CA THR A 404 4.92 0.16 -21.74
C THR A 404 5.36 -1.29 -21.52
N MET A 405 5.49 -1.73 -20.26
CA MET A 405 5.77 -3.14 -19.93
C MET A 405 4.61 -4.08 -20.30
N GLN A 406 3.37 -3.59 -20.23
CA GLN A 406 2.16 -4.38 -20.51
C GLN A 406 1.86 -4.53 -22.00
N GLU A 407 2.16 -3.52 -22.82
CA GLU A 407 1.89 -3.57 -24.27
C GLU A 407 2.78 -4.57 -25.02
N ASN A 408 3.94 -4.88 -24.46
CA ASN A 408 4.88 -5.84 -25.04
C ASN A 408 5.12 -7.06 -24.14
N PRO A 409 4.09 -7.88 -23.84
CA PRO A 409 4.16 -8.95 -22.83
C PRO A 409 5.07 -10.12 -23.22
N GLY A 410 5.68 -10.09 -24.41
CA GLY A 410 6.66 -11.06 -24.89
C GLY A 410 8.01 -10.46 -25.28
N GLY A 411 8.18 -9.14 -25.21
CA GLY A 411 9.42 -8.46 -25.53
C GLY A 411 10.11 -7.90 -24.29
N LEU A 412 11.37 -7.51 -24.45
CA LEU A 412 12.12 -6.85 -23.39
C LEU A 412 11.63 -5.40 -23.27
N PRO A 413 11.28 -4.93 -22.06
CA PRO A 413 10.91 -3.53 -21.87
C PRO A 413 12.10 -2.61 -22.19
N PRO A 414 11.87 -1.46 -22.84
CA PRO A 414 12.94 -0.55 -23.24
C PRO A 414 13.63 0.11 -22.03
N GLU A 415 14.84 0.65 -22.21
CA GLU A 415 15.60 1.33 -21.13
C GLU A 415 14.90 2.58 -20.58
N GLU A 416 14.05 3.22 -21.40
CA GLU A 416 13.23 4.36 -20.98
C GLU A 416 12.33 4.02 -19.77
N VAL A 417 11.88 2.77 -19.65
CA VAL A 417 11.09 2.27 -18.52
C VAL A 417 11.87 2.35 -17.21
N GLU A 418 13.13 1.94 -17.20
CA GLU A 418 13.98 2.02 -16.01
C GLU A 418 14.19 3.48 -15.59
N SER A 419 14.50 4.35 -16.55
CA SER A 419 14.69 5.79 -16.30
C SER A 419 13.45 6.43 -15.67
N SER A 420 12.27 6.14 -16.20
CA SER A 420 11.01 6.63 -15.64
C SER A 420 10.73 6.08 -14.24
N LEU A 421 10.91 4.78 -14.00
CA LEU A 421 10.68 4.21 -12.66
C LEU A 421 11.65 4.77 -11.61
N ARG A 422 12.93 4.98 -11.96
CA ARG A 422 13.90 5.65 -11.10
C ARG A 422 13.51 7.12 -10.83
N SER A 423 12.95 7.80 -11.83
CA SER A 423 12.43 9.17 -11.66
C SER A 423 11.23 9.19 -10.73
N ALA A 424 10.30 8.24 -10.85
CA ALA A 424 9.17 8.10 -9.93
C ALA A 424 9.64 7.89 -8.48
N ILE A 425 10.60 7.00 -8.26
CA ILE A 425 11.22 6.76 -6.94
C ILE A 425 11.91 8.02 -6.40
N LYS A 426 12.61 8.78 -7.26
CA LYS A 426 13.28 10.02 -6.85
C LYS A 426 12.27 11.09 -6.42
N ILE A 427 11.16 11.22 -7.14
CA ILE A 427 10.10 12.22 -6.86
C ILE A 427 9.29 11.81 -5.62
N LYS A 428 8.99 10.53 -5.45
CA LYS A 428 8.19 10.00 -4.33
C LYS A 428 8.85 8.73 -3.75
N PRO A 429 9.83 8.87 -2.83
CA PRO A 429 10.60 7.74 -2.28
C PRO A 429 9.82 6.73 -1.43
N ASP A 430 8.60 7.06 -1.02
CA ASP A 430 7.71 6.21 -0.21
C ASP A 430 6.60 5.54 -1.05
N PHE A 431 6.66 5.65 -2.38
CA PHE A 431 5.70 5.02 -3.29
C PHE A 431 6.12 3.60 -3.65
N ALA A 432 5.67 2.63 -2.85
CA ALA A 432 6.01 1.21 -3.00
C ALA A 432 5.79 0.62 -4.40
N PRO A 433 4.71 0.97 -5.15
CA PRO A 433 4.48 0.41 -6.48
C PRO A 433 5.59 0.70 -7.50
N ALA A 434 6.29 1.84 -7.41
CA ALA A 434 7.40 2.12 -8.32
C ALA A 434 8.62 1.21 -8.06
N TYR A 435 8.87 0.84 -6.80
CA TYR A 435 9.91 -0.13 -6.44
C TYR A 435 9.56 -1.53 -6.96
N ASP A 436 8.31 -1.96 -6.78
CA ASP A 436 7.83 -3.26 -7.27
C ASP A 436 7.83 -3.33 -8.82
N ALA A 437 7.45 -2.25 -9.49
CA ALA A 437 7.50 -2.16 -10.94
C ALA A 437 8.95 -2.21 -11.48
N LEU A 438 9.91 -1.54 -10.82
CA LEU A 438 11.32 -1.61 -11.21
C LEU A 438 11.93 -2.99 -10.95
N ALA A 439 11.53 -3.64 -9.85
CA ALA A 439 11.87 -5.02 -9.58
C ALA A 439 11.32 -5.97 -10.66
N SER A 440 10.08 -5.74 -11.08
CA SER A 440 9.43 -6.48 -12.18
C SER A 440 10.10 -6.23 -13.53
N TYR A 441 10.58 -5.02 -13.80
CA TYR A 441 11.38 -4.69 -14.98
C TYR A 441 12.65 -5.54 -15.06
N TYR A 442 13.41 -5.63 -13.97
CA TYR A 442 14.60 -6.48 -13.89
C TYR A 442 14.28 -7.97 -13.98
N LEU A 443 13.16 -8.40 -13.39
CA LEU A 443 12.67 -9.77 -13.54
C LEU A 443 12.38 -10.12 -15.01
N MET A 444 11.69 -9.25 -15.74
CA MET A 444 11.35 -9.43 -17.16
C MET A 444 12.59 -9.48 -18.04
N ARG A 445 13.59 -8.61 -17.77
CA ARG A 445 14.86 -8.62 -18.50
C ARG A 445 15.78 -9.78 -18.12
N GLY A 446 15.65 -10.31 -16.91
CA GLY A 446 16.57 -11.31 -16.38
C GLY A 446 17.94 -10.74 -16.02
N GLU A 447 18.03 -9.42 -15.83
CA GLU A 447 19.24 -8.64 -15.56
C GLU A 447 19.07 -7.92 -14.22
N ASN A 448 20.17 -7.61 -13.53
CA ASN A 448 20.17 -6.90 -12.24
C ASN A 448 19.21 -7.51 -11.19
N LEU A 449 19.13 -8.86 -11.16
CA LEU A 449 18.17 -9.58 -10.32
C LEU A 449 18.37 -9.33 -8.83
N GLU A 450 19.61 -9.13 -8.40
CA GLU A 450 19.95 -8.79 -7.02
C GLU A 450 19.44 -7.40 -6.63
N GLU A 451 19.55 -6.41 -7.52
CA GLU A 451 18.97 -5.08 -7.31
C GLU A 451 17.44 -5.17 -7.31
N GLY A 452 16.85 -5.87 -8.28
CA GLY A 452 15.41 -6.12 -8.33
C GLY A 452 14.89 -6.75 -7.03
N HIS A 453 15.61 -7.72 -6.47
CA HIS A 453 15.24 -8.35 -5.21
C HIS A 453 15.26 -7.35 -4.04
N MET A 454 16.26 -6.46 -3.97
CA MET A 454 16.31 -5.41 -2.95
C MET A 454 15.18 -4.38 -3.10
N LEU A 455 14.84 -4.00 -4.33
CA LEU A 455 13.73 -3.09 -4.62
C LEU A 455 12.39 -3.71 -4.21
N ALA A 456 12.14 -4.97 -4.55
CA ALA A 456 10.93 -5.68 -4.15
C ALA A 456 10.80 -5.81 -2.62
N LEU A 457 11.92 -6.07 -1.92
CA LEU A 457 11.94 -6.07 -0.45
C LEU A 457 11.63 -4.69 0.13
N HIS A 458 12.06 -3.61 -0.53
CA HIS A 458 11.71 -2.26 -0.10
C HIS A 458 10.22 -1.95 -0.30
N ALA A 459 9.62 -2.43 -1.39
CA ALA A 459 8.17 -2.35 -1.59
C ALA A 459 7.41 -3.07 -0.46
N VAL A 460 7.87 -4.26 -0.04
CA VAL A 460 7.33 -4.99 1.13
C VAL A 460 7.50 -4.19 2.43
N GLN A 461 8.61 -3.48 2.62
CA GLN A 461 8.80 -2.64 3.81
C GLN A 461 7.83 -1.45 3.86
N LEU A 462 7.57 -0.84 2.70
CA LEU A 462 6.65 0.30 2.58
C LEU A 462 5.18 -0.12 2.70
N GLU A 463 4.82 -1.29 2.15
CA GLU A 463 3.46 -1.85 2.15
C GLU A 463 3.46 -3.33 2.57
N PRO A 464 3.66 -3.64 3.87
CA PRO A 464 3.80 -5.01 4.34
C PRO A 464 2.54 -5.87 4.19
N GLY A 465 1.36 -5.25 4.05
CA GLY A 465 0.09 -5.94 3.83
C GLY A 465 -0.20 -6.30 2.37
N ASN A 466 0.57 -5.79 1.41
CA ASN A 466 0.31 -6.01 -0.01
C ASN A 466 1.00 -7.31 -0.49
N VAL A 467 0.23 -8.40 -0.60
CA VAL A 467 0.74 -9.73 -0.94
C VAL A 467 1.39 -9.80 -2.34
N ARG A 468 1.09 -8.87 -3.24
CA ARG A 468 1.67 -8.83 -4.59
C ARG A 468 3.18 -8.56 -4.55
N HIS A 469 3.63 -7.67 -3.66
CA HIS A 469 5.06 -7.37 -3.49
C HIS A 469 5.86 -8.62 -3.09
N TYR A 470 5.27 -9.50 -2.27
CA TYR A 470 5.88 -10.78 -1.90
C TYR A 470 5.97 -11.77 -3.08
N VAL A 471 4.98 -11.76 -3.98
CA VAL A 471 5.02 -12.56 -5.22
C VAL A 471 6.15 -12.08 -6.13
N THR A 472 6.40 -10.77 -6.23
CA THR A 472 7.54 -10.22 -6.98
C THR A 472 8.88 -10.65 -6.36
N VAL A 473 9.04 -10.51 -5.04
CA VAL A 473 10.22 -11.01 -4.29
C VAL A 473 10.45 -12.49 -4.59
N GLY A 474 9.40 -13.30 -4.47
CA GLY A 474 9.45 -14.74 -4.71
C GLY A 474 9.82 -15.08 -6.16
N SER A 475 9.28 -14.35 -7.13
CA SER A 475 9.57 -14.57 -8.55
C SER A 475 11.02 -14.24 -8.92
N LEU A 476 11.58 -13.18 -8.34
CA LEU A 476 13.01 -12.85 -8.44
C LEU A 476 13.88 -13.94 -7.81
N LEU A 477 13.49 -14.47 -6.65
CA LEU A 477 14.17 -15.60 -6.01
C LEU A 477 14.17 -16.86 -6.89
N LEU A 478 13.05 -17.16 -7.55
CA LEU A 478 13.00 -18.26 -8.53
C LEU A 478 13.96 -18.03 -9.69
N ARG A 479 14.02 -16.80 -10.22
CA ARG A 479 14.96 -16.43 -11.31
C ARG A 479 16.42 -16.56 -10.89
N MET A 480 16.73 -16.25 -9.63
CA MET A 480 18.04 -16.45 -8.99
C MET A 480 18.30 -17.90 -8.54
N LYS A 481 17.42 -18.86 -8.86
CA LYS A 481 17.49 -20.28 -8.45
C LYS A 481 17.45 -20.51 -6.92
N ARG A 482 16.94 -19.56 -6.16
CA ARG A 482 16.74 -19.63 -4.70
C ARG A 482 15.31 -20.11 -4.39
N ALA A 483 14.96 -21.29 -4.89
CA ALA A 483 13.59 -21.77 -4.87
C ALA A 483 13.03 -22.03 -3.46
N ASP A 484 13.86 -22.51 -2.53
CA ASP A 484 13.43 -22.73 -1.14
C ASP A 484 13.07 -21.40 -0.45
N ASP A 485 13.80 -20.33 -0.75
CA ASP A 485 13.50 -18.99 -0.23
C ASP A 485 12.19 -18.46 -0.82
N ALA A 486 11.98 -18.68 -2.13
CA ALA A 486 10.74 -18.30 -2.81
C ALA A 486 9.51 -19.01 -2.23
N VAL A 487 9.62 -20.30 -1.89
CA VAL A 487 8.53 -21.04 -1.22
C VAL A 487 8.20 -20.42 0.13
N ARG A 488 9.20 -20.12 0.97
CA ARG A 488 8.97 -19.51 2.30
C ARG A 488 8.30 -18.14 2.21
N VAL A 489 8.75 -17.31 1.27
CA VAL A 489 8.14 -15.98 1.02
C VAL A 489 6.69 -16.14 0.57
N GLY A 490 6.40 -17.07 -0.35
CA GLY A 490 5.05 -17.33 -0.82
C GLY A 490 4.13 -17.90 0.26
N GLU A 491 4.63 -18.78 1.14
CA GLU A 491 3.86 -19.30 2.28
C GLU A 491 3.52 -18.21 3.30
N HIS A 492 4.45 -17.29 3.55
CA HIS A 492 4.17 -16.11 4.36
C HIS A 492 3.10 -15.22 3.73
N ALA A 493 3.22 -14.92 2.43
CA ALA A 493 2.21 -14.17 1.70
C ALA A 493 0.83 -14.86 1.71
N LEU A 494 0.80 -16.20 1.65
CA LEU A 494 -0.44 -16.98 1.68
C LEU A 494 -1.15 -16.88 3.02
N ALA A 495 -0.40 -16.82 4.13
CA ALA A 495 -0.96 -16.61 5.46
C ALA A 495 -1.59 -15.21 5.63
N MET A 496 -1.15 -14.24 4.83
CA MET A 496 -1.68 -12.87 4.84
C MET A 496 -2.75 -12.61 3.79
N ALA A 497 -2.87 -13.46 2.75
CA ALA A 497 -3.83 -13.30 1.67
C ALA A 497 -5.26 -13.51 2.17
N LYS A 498 -6.04 -12.43 2.16
CA LYS A 498 -7.40 -12.39 2.74
C LYS A 498 -8.48 -12.30 1.67
N SER A 499 -8.18 -11.66 0.53
CA SER A 499 -9.18 -11.45 -0.51
C SER A 499 -9.35 -12.66 -1.45
N ALA A 500 -10.53 -12.74 -2.07
CA ALA A 500 -10.84 -13.76 -3.08
C ALA A 500 -9.96 -13.65 -4.34
N GLU A 501 -9.29 -12.52 -4.55
CA GLU A 501 -8.36 -12.29 -5.66
C GLU A 501 -6.90 -12.58 -5.28
N GLU A 502 -6.51 -12.23 -4.05
CA GLU A 502 -5.17 -12.43 -3.51
C GLU A 502 -4.85 -13.91 -3.31
N ARG A 503 -5.78 -14.65 -2.74
CA ARG A 503 -5.52 -16.04 -2.33
C ARG A 503 -5.18 -16.94 -3.53
N PRO A 504 -5.97 -16.97 -4.63
CA PRO A 504 -5.63 -17.78 -5.79
C PRO A 504 -4.30 -17.36 -6.46
N LEU A 505 -4.00 -16.05 -6.47
CA LEU A 505 -2.74 -15.53 -7.00
C LEU A 505 -1.54 -16.11 -6.24
N VAL A 506 -1.57 -16.04 -4.90
CA VAL A 506 -0.47 -16.51 -4.06
C VAL A 506 -0.38 -18.04 -4.04
N GLU A 507 -1.51 -18.75 -4.01
CA GLU A 507 -1.55 -20.23 -4.09
C GLU A 507 -0.92 -20.74 -5.39
N SER A 508 -1.24 -20.09 -6.51
CA SER A 508 -0.65 -20.40 -7.82
C SER A 508 0.87 -20.21 -7.80
N PHE A 509 1.35 -19.08 -7.25
CA PHE A 509 2.77 -18.80 -7.08
C PHE A 509 3.47 -19.85 -6.20
N VAL A 510 2.93 -20.16 -5.01
CA VAL A 510 3.51 -21.15 -4.09
C VAL A 510 3.59 -22.53 -4.75
N SER A 511 2.55 -22.94 -5.47
CA SER A 511 2.53 -24.19 -6.23
C SER A 511 3.62 -24.23 -7.31
N GLN A 512 3.84 -23.11 -8.02
CA GLN A 512 4.94 -22.99 -8.98
C GLN A 512 6.31 -23.08 -8.29
N ALA A 513 6.51 -22.34 -7.20
CA ALA A 513 7.77 -22.31 -6.46
C ALA A 513 8.13 -23.70 -5.90
N ARG A 514 7.16 -24.43 -5.34
CA ARG A 514 7.36 -25.79 -4.83
C ARG A 514 7.76 -26.77 -5.92
N ARG A 515 7.11 -26.71 -7.09
CA ARG A 515 7.47 -27.54 -8.25
C ARG A 515 8.90 -27.26 -8.72
N TYR A 516 9.29 -25.99 -8.76
CA TYR A 516 10.64 -25.61 -9.16
C TYR A 516 11.70 -26.03 -8.13
N ALA A 517 11.40 -25.88 -6.83
CA ALA A 517 12.27 -26.37 -5.76
C ALA A 517 12.49 -27.89 -5.84
N ALA A 518 11.42 -28.66 -6.05
CA ALA A 518 11.50 -30.11 -6.25
C ALA A 518 12.37 -30.48 -7.45
N TYR A 519 12.19 -29.79 -8.59
CA TYR A 519 13.02 -29.97 -9.78
C TYR A 519 14.51 -29.72 -9.52
N LEU A 520 14.86 -28.64 -8.81
CA LEU A 520 16.25 -28.35 -8.47
C LEU A 520 16.84 -29.39 -7.51
N ALA A 521 16.05 -29.86 -6.55
CA ALA A 521 16.47 -30.91 -5.61
C ALA A 521 16.75 -32.24 -6.34
N ASP A 522 15.87 -32.66 -7.25
CA ASP A 522 16.04 -33.87 -8.05
C ASP A 522 17.26 -33.78 -8.97
N ARG A 523 17.47 -32.63 -9.61
CA ARG A 523 18.69 -32.37 -10.38
C ARG A 523 19.95 -32.51 -9.55
N LYS A 524 19.97 -31.91 -8.35
CA LYS A 524 21.13 -31.98 -7.45
C LYS A 524 21.42 -33.44 -7.03
N ARG A 525 20.38 -34.23 -6.76
CA ARG A 525 20.51 -35.66 -6.46
C ARG A 525 21.08 -36.44 -7.65
N ALA A 526 20.60 -36.17 -8.86
CA ALA A 526 21.10 -36.83 -10.06
C ALA A 526 22.57 -36.48 -10.36
N GLU A 527 22.94 -35.21 -10.21
CA GLU A 527 24.34 -34.74 -10.36
C GLU A 527 25.26 -35.39 -9.32
N GLU A 528 24.82 -35.51 -8.07
CA GLU A 528 25.55 -36.21 -7.01
C GLU A 528 25.73 -37.70 -7.30
N GLN A 529 24.65 -38.39 -7.73
CA GLN A 529 24.72 -39.81 -8.11
C GLN A 529 25.67 -40.04 -9.30
N ALA A 530 25.65 -39.15 -10.29
CA ALA A 530 26.57 -39.21 -11.42
C ALA A 530 28.03 -39.02 -10.97
N ARG A 531 28.30 -38.08 -10.05
CA ARG A 531 29.63 -37.87 -9.48
C ARG A 531 30.13 -39.12 -8.74
N LEU A 532 29.32 -39.67 -7.85
CA LEU A 532 29.68 -40.88 -7.09
C LEU A 532 29.94 -42.09 -8.02
N SER A 533 29.16 -42.22 -9.10
CA SER A 533 29.35 -43.28 -10.10
C SER A 533 30.67 -43.12 -10.86
N LEU A 534 31.06 -41.89 -11.20
CA LEU A 534 32.34 -41.60 -11.85
C LEU A 534 33.53 -41.86 -10.93
N GLU A 535 33.42 -41.50 -9.65
CA GLU A 535 34.45 -41.77 -8.64
C GLU A 535 34.67 -43.29 -8.46
N GLU A 536 33.59 -44.07 -8.42
CA GLU A 536 33.68 -45.53 -8.33
C GLU A 536 34.32 -46.16 -9.58
N LEU A 537 33.93 -45.72 -10.78
CA LEU A 537 34.57 -46.14 -12.04
C LEU A 537 36.07 -45.82 -12.08
N GLN A 538 36.46 -44.64 -11.59
CA GLN A 538 37.87 -44.24 -11.50
C GLN A 538 38.64 -45.12 -10.50
N ARG A 539 38.03 -45.44 -9.36
CA ARG A 539 38.63 -46.34 -8.36
C ARG A 539 38.86 -47.73 -8.95
N GLN A 540 37.85 -48.29 -9.62
CA GLN A 540 37.93 -49.60 -10.28
C GLN A 540 39.03 -49.62 -11.36
N ARG A 541 39.11 -48.56 -12.18
CA ARG A 541 40.17 -48.45 -13.21
C ARG A 541 41.57 -48.33 -12.61
N GLY A 542 41.74 -47.60 -11.50
CA GLY A 542 43.00 -47.50 -10.78
C GLY A 542 43.43 -48.81 -10.09
N GLU A 543 42.46 -49.64 -9.69
CA GLU A 543 42.72 -50.99 -9.19
C GLU A 543 43.11 -51.96 -10.32
N GLU A 544 42.46 -51.87 -11.49
CA GLU A 544 42.85 -52.65 -12.69
C GLU A 544 44.25 -52.28 -13.21
N GLU A 545 44.64 -50.99 -13.17
CA GLU A 545 45.98 -50.54 -13.57
C GLU A 545 47.08 -51.06 -12.62
N LYS A 546 46.78 -51.29 -11.34
CA LYS A 546 47.69 -51.91 -10.38
C LYS A 546 47.90 -53.41 -10.60
N ILE A 547 47.01 -54.08 -11.34
CA ILE A 547 47.05 -55.54 -11.57
C ILE A 547 47.81 -55.88 -12.89
N ARG A 548 48.18 -54.89 -13.71
CA ARG A 548 49.01 -55.13 -14.91
C ARG A 548 50.49 -55.43 -14.54
N PRO A 549 51.10 -56.54 -15.01
CA PRO A 549 52.51 -56.83 -14.75
C PRO A 549 53.43 -55.85 -15.49
N GLN A 550 54.36 -55.22 -14.77
CA GLN A 550 55.44 -54.42 -15.34
C GLN A 550 56.53 -55.33 -15.93
N SER A 551 56.85 -55.15 -17.23
CA SER A 551 58.12 -55.60 -17.82
C SER A 551 59.18 -54.50 -17.65
N VAL A 552 60.39 -54.91 -17.25
CA VAL A 552 61.47 -54.05 -16.74
C VAL A 552 62.57 -53.85 -17.77
N SER A 553 63.18 -52.63 -17.77
CA SER A 553 64.63 -52.29 -17.95
C SER A 553 64.83 -51.09 -18.91
N ALA A 554 65.68 -50.06 -18.69
CA ALA A 554 66.54 -49.58 -17.60
C ALA A 554 67.04 -48.13 -17.94
N ALA A 555 67.57 -47.44 -16.92
CA ALA A 555 67.98 -46.01 -16.74
C ALA A 555 69.24 -45.54 -17.57
N PRO A 556 69.86 -44.32 -17.41
CA PRO A 556 69.76 -43.26 -16.36
C PRO A 556 69.69 -41.79 -16.91
N ASP A 557 69.50 -40.69 -16.15
CA ASP A 557 70.50 -40.07 -15.26
C ASP A 557 70.00 -38.75 -14.59
N SER A 558 70.51 -38.49 -13.37
CA SER A 558 70.72 -37.22 -12.59
C SER A 558 69.62 -36.12 -12.51
N THR A 559 69.33 -35.36 -11.44
CA THR A 559 70.04 -34.88 -10.24
C THR A 559 69.03 -34.25 -9.24
N ARG A 560 69.40 -34.26 -7.93
CA ARG A 560 69.08 -33.28 -6.84
C ARG A 560 67.81 -33.45 -5.96
N PRO A 561 67.82 -32.94 -4.69
CA PRO A 561 67.85 -33.80 -3.51
C PRO A 561 66.65 -33.69 -2.54
N GLU A 562 66.67 -34.64 -1.61
CA GLU A 562 65.90 -35.02 -0.41
C GLU A 562 65.40 -33.90 0.58
N PRO A 563 64.64 -34.24 1.65
CA PRO A 563 63.20 -34.02 1.75
C PRO A 563 62.78 -33.06 2.88
N ALA A 564 61.62 -32.42 2.77
CA ALA A 564 61.04 -31.64 3.86
C ALA A 564 59.77 -32.29 4.42
N ALA A 565 59.94 -32.88 5.59
CA ALA A 565 59.03 -32.89 6.75
C ALA A 565 57.51 -33.00 6.50
N SER A 566 56.99 -34.16 6.89
CA SER A 566 55.64 -34.28 7.47
C SER A 566 55.51 -33.30 8.65
N SER A 567 54.67 -32.28 8.49
CA SER A 567 54.15 -31.52 9.61
C SER A 567 52.70 -31.97 9.87
N ASN A 568 52.52 -32.68 10.98
CA ASN A 568 51.27 -32.67 11.72
C ASN A 568 50.97 -31.22 12.11
N GLY A 569 50.21 -30.51 11.29
CA GLY A 569 49.71 -29.18 11.62
C GLY A 569 48.39 -29.30 12.38
N LEU A 570 48.40 -29.03 13.69
CA LEU A 570 47.20 -28.55 14.37
C LEU A 570 46.60 -27.44 13.51
N GLY A 571 45.31 -27.57 13.15
CA GLY A 571 44.60 -26.52 12.44
C GLY A 571 44.73 -25.17 13.16
N PRO A 572 44.66 -24.04 12.44
CA PRO A 572 44.91 -22.73 13.02
C PRO A 572 43.97 -22.46 14.20
N LEU A 573 44.55 -22.03 15.34
CA LEU A 573 43.82 -21.63 16.55
C LEU A 573 42.81 -20.52 16.18
N ARG A 574 41.52 -20.86 16.33
CA ARG A 574 40.40 -19.93 16.14
C ARG A 574 40.11 -19.22 17.44
N ASP A 575 39.93 -17.91 17.37
CA ASP A 575 39.55 -17.06 18.50
C ASP A 575 38.35 -16.20 18.12
N THR A 576 37.62 -15.70 19.11
CA THR A 576 36.42 -14.89 18.93
C THR A 576 36.50 -13.62 19.76
N ALA A 577 36.21 -12.48 19.13
CA ALA A 577 36.23 -11.17 19.77
C ALA A 577 34.90 -10.45 19.55
N GLU A 578 34.36 -9.82 20.59
CA GLU A 578 33.18 -8.97 20.51
C GLU A 578 33.55 -7.52 20.83
N GLY A 579 33.13 -6.59 19.98
CA GLY A 579 33.43 -5.17 20.14
C GLY A 579 32.74 -4.30 19.11
N THR A 580 33.13 -3.03 19.04
CA THR A 580 32.60 -2.09 18.04
C THR A 580 33.61 -1.91 16.92
N ILE A 581 33.16 -2.00 15.66
CA ILE A 581 34.01 -1.79 14.49
C ILE A 581 34.22 -0.28 14.32
N VAL A 582 35.45 0.20 14.56
CA VAL A 582 35.75 1.64 14.55
C VAL A 582 36.39 2.11 13.24
N GLU A 583 37.11 1.22 12.55
CA GLU A 583 37.75 1.49 11.27
C GLU A 583 37.60 0.30 10.35
N VAL A 584 37.32 0.58 9.08
CA VAL A 584 37.31 -0.41 8.00
C VAL A 584 37.99 0.21 6.80
N SER A 585 38.98 -0.48 6.23
CA SER A 585 39.69 -0.06 5.04
C SER A 585 39.75 -1.22 4.06
N CYS A 586 39.38 -0.97 2.81
CA CYS A 586 39.36 -2.00 1.78
C CYS A 586 40.14 -1.57 0.56
N LYS A 587 40.98 -2.49 0.10
CA LYS A 587 41.65 -2.44 -1.21
C LYS A 587 41.31 -3.74 -1.90
N PRO A 588 40.23 -3.80 -2.71
CA PRO A 588 39.72 -5.06 -3.24
C PRO A 588 40.83 -5.94 -3.86
N PRO A 589 40.88 -7.24 -3.53
CA PRO A 589 39.94 -8.00 -2.70
C PRO A 589 40.27 -8.02 -1.19
N THR A 590 41.27 -7.28 -0.75
CA THR A 590 41.72 -7.25 0.66
C THR A 590 40.92 -6.29 1.52
N MET A 591 40.75 -6.63 2.81
CA MET A 591 40.18 -5.73 3.81
C MET A 591 40.99 -5.72 5.10
N ARG A 592 40.91 -4.61 5.82
CA ARG A 592 41.32 -4.45 7.21
C ARG A 592 40.18 -3.88 8.02
N LEU A 593 40.05 -4.36 9.25
CA LEU A 593 39.00 -4.00 10.19
C LEU A 593 39.61 -3.85 11.58
N THR A 594 39.34 -2.72 12.24
CA THR A 594 39.76 -2.47 13.61
C THR A 594 38.57 -2.62 14.55
N LEU A 595 38.63 -3.61 15.44
CA LEU A 595 37.64 -3.87 16.47
C LEU A 595 38.07 -3.22 17.80
N ALA A 596 37.28 -2.28 18.31
CA ALA A 596 37.47 -1.70 19.63
C ALA A 596 36.84 -2.61 20.70
N LEU A 597 37.67 -3.18 21.57
CA LEU A 597 37.26 -3.93 22.75
C LEU A 597 37.37 -3.04 24.00
N ARG A 598 36.86 -3.51 25.15
CA ARG A 598 36.77 -2.72 26.40
C ARG A 598 38.10 -2.12 26.88
N SER A 599 39.24 -2.74 26.56
CA SER A 599 40.57 -2.34 27.10
C SER A 599 41.66 -2.12 26.04
N TYR A 600 41.42 -2.45 24.77
CA TYR A 600 42.37 -2.25 23.67
C TYR A 600 41.67 -2.35 22.30
N LYS A 601 42.36 -1.97 21.23
CA LYS A 601 41.90 -2.15 19.84
C LYS A 601 42.62 -3.34 19.19
N ARG A 602 41.92 -4.12 18.38
CA ARG A 602 42.48 -5.26 17.63
C ARG A 602 42.29 -5.04 16.14
N GLU A 603 43.38 -5.10 15.39
CA GLU A 603 43.36 -5.02 13.93
C GLU A 603 43.28 -6.44 13.34
N LEU A 604 42.31 -6.64 12.45
CA LEU A 604 42.03 -7.89 11.77
C LEU A 604 42.06 -7.64 10.26
N HIS A 605 42.40 -8.67 9.48
CA HIS A 605 42.52 -8.55 8.03
C HIS A 605 41.88 -9.73 7.31
N SER A 606 41.47 -9.52 6.07
CA SER A 606 41.09 -10.59 5.14
C SER A 606 41.81 -10.40 3.82
N ARG A 607 42.39 -11.49 3.30
CA ARG A 607 43.04 -11.53 1.99
C ARG A 607 42.03 -11.54 0.84
N ASP A 608 40.82 -12.01 1.10
CA ASP A 608 39.68 -11.94 0.19
C ASP A 608 38.38 -11.79 0.98
N TYR A 609 37.91 -10.56 1.16
CA TYR A 609 36.71 -10.29 1.97
C TYR A 609 35.43 -10.88 1.37
N ARG A 610 35.43 -11.27 0.09
CA ARG A 610 34.29 -11.93 -0.55
C ARG A 610 34.09 -13.36 -0.03
N ARG A 611 35.09 -13.92 0.67
CA ARG A 611 35.03 -15.23 1.33
C ARG A 611 34.69 -15.13 2.81
N VAL A 612 34.60 -13.92 3.36
CA VAL A 612 34.23 -13.70 4.76
C VAL A 612 32.72 -13.81 4.88
N GLU A 613 32.26 -14.64 5.81
CA GLU A 613 30.83 -14.79 6.08
C GLU A 613 30.33 -13.63 6.95
N PHE A 614 29.38 -12.85 6.45
CA PHE A 614 28.75 -11.77 7.22
C PHE A 614 27.35 -12.21 7.67
N ARG A 615 27.03 -12.04 8.95
CA ARG A 615 25.73 -12.39 9.55
C ARG A 615 25.10 -11.18 10.22
N VAL A 616 23.78 -11.06 10.17
CA VAL A 616 23.01 -10.05 10.91
C VAL A 616 21.85 -10.77 11.60
N GLY A 617 21.99 -11.03 12.90
CA GLY A 617 21.06 -11.93 13.61
C GLY A 617 20.94 -13.31 12.92
N ASN A 618 19.72 -13.83 12.76
CA ASN A 618 19.44 -15.12 12.12
C ASN A 618 19.51 -15.11 10.58
N PHE A 619 20.11 -14.08 9.97
CA PHE A 619 20.23 -13.93 8.52
C PHE A 619 21.70 -13.94 8.08
N THR A 620 22.02 -14.74 7.06
CA THR A 620 23.36 -14.83 6.46
C THR A 620 23.42 -13.94 5.22
N LEU A 621 24.28 -12.92 5.23
CA LEU A 621 24.57 -12.11 4.06
C LEU A 621 25.57 -12.87 3.18
N ALA A 622 25.09 -13.55 2.15
CA ALA A 622 25.95 -14.14 1.13
C ALA A 622 25.96 -13.25 -0.13
N GLY A 623 27.04 -12.45 -0.29
CA GLY A 623 27.43 -11.67 -1.49
C GLY A 623 26.41 -10.63 -1.99
N SER A 624 26.65 -9.34 -2.20
CA SER A 624 27.85 -8.54 -2.42
C SER A 624 27.64 -7.15 -1.80
N ALA A 625 27.29 -7.09 -0.51
CA ALA A 625 27.39 -5.84 0.22
C ALA A 625 28.87 -5.44 0.25
N ASP A 626 29.22 -4.26 -0.26
CA ASP A 626 30.56 -3.70 0.00
C ASP A 626 30.68 -3.50 1.52
N PRO A 627 31.43 -4.36 2.25
CA PRO A 627 31.46 -4.31 3.71
C PRO A 627 32.10 -3.00 4.20
N CYS A 628 32.77 -2.28 3.31
CA CYS A 628 33.68 -1.20 3.62
C CYS A 628 32.97 0.12 3.89
N GLN A 629 31.73 0.27 3.40
CA GLN A 629 30.91 1.47 3.64
C GLN A 629 29.90 1.32 4.77
N ARG A 630 29.57 0.09 5.16
CA ARG A 630 28.40 -0.20 6.02
C ARG A 630 28.72 -0.86 7.37
N LEU A 631 29.96 -1.24 7.64
CA LEU A 631 30.35 -1.89 8.90
C LEU A 631 30.83 -0.93 10.00
N LYS A 632 31.16 0.32 9.64
CA LYS A 632 31.70 1.30 10.61
C LYS A 632 30.65 1.66 11.67
N ASN A 633 31.07 1.73 12.92
CA ASN A 633 30.28 2.01 14.13
C ASN A 633 29.26 0.93 14.51
N LEU A 634 29.29 -0.24 13.89
CA LEU A 634 28.42 -1.36 14.27
C LEU A 634 29.08 -2.25 15.32
N ARG A 635 28.28 -2.79 16.22
CA ARG A 635 28.72 -3.80 17.19
C ARG A 635 28.76 -5.16 16.51
N ALA A 636 29.84 -5.91 16.71
CA ALA A 636 30.05 -7.16 16.02
C ALA A 636 30.79 -8.19 16.87
N ARG A 637 30.47 -9.46 16.62
CA ARG A 637 31.25 -10.62 17.03
C ARG A 637 32.04 -11.11 15.82
N VAL A 638 33.36 -11.17 15.93
CA VAL A 638 34.27 -11.54 14.84
C VAL A 638 35.02 -12.82 15.23
N VAL A 639 34.94 -13.83 14.36
CA VAL A 639 35.72 -15.07 14.47
C VAL A 639 36.91 -14.97 13.54
N TYR A 640 38.12 -15.23 14.04
CA TYR A 640 39.36 -15.08 13.28
C TYR A 640 40.41 -16.13 13.69
N THR A 641 41.40 -16.38 12.84
CA THR A 641 42.56 -17.22 13.18
C THR A 641 43.73 -16.36 13.62
N LEU A 642 44.49 -16.82 14.63
CA LEU A 642 45.71 -16.14 15.09
C LEU A 642 46.91 -16.59 14.24
N GLY A 643 47.51 -15.66 13.50
CA GLY A 643 48.78 -15.89 12.77
C GLY A 643 50.02 -15.53 13.60
N GLU A 644 51.20 -15.88 13.08
CA GLU A 644 52.51 -15.75 13.75
C GLU A 644 52.90 -14.32 14.19
N GLN A 645 52.15 -13.28 13.80
CA GLN A 645 52.44 -11.87 14.10
C GLN A 645 51.27 -11.09 14.74
N ASN A 646 50.37 -11.76 15.48
CA ASN A 646 49.16 -11.16 16.07
C ASN A 646 48.16 -10.54 15.06
N ALA A 647 48.42 -10.65 13.75
CA ALA A 647 47.49 -10.29 12.71
C ALA A 647 46.44 -11.40 12.56
N GLY A 648 45.20 -11.11 12.96
CA GLY A 648 44.10 -12.08 12.89
C GLY A 648 43.49 -12.13 11.49
N GLU A 649 43.37 -13.32 10.89
CA GLU A 649 42.66 -13.49 9.61
C GLU A 649 41.17 -13.75 9.85
N ILE A 650 40.32 -12.88 9.29
CA ILE A 650 38.87 -12.89 9.53
C ILE A 650 38.24 -14.10 8.85
N ILE A 651 37.49 -14.89 9.61
CA ILE A 651 36.68 -16.01 9.12
C ILE A 651 35.23 -15.57 8.94
N SER A 652 34.63 -14.96 9.97
CA SER A 652 33.24 -14.49 9.93
C SER A 652 33.02 -13.27 10.82
N VAL A 653 32.03 -12.47 10.45
CA VAL A 653 31.60 -11.26 11.17
C VAL A 653 30.09 -11.32 11.38
N GLU A 654 29.66 -11.36 12.63
CA GLU A 654 28.25 -11.33 13.03
C GLU A 654 27.92 -9.96 13.64
N LEU A 655 27.05 -9.19 13.00
CA LEU A 655 26.54 -7.92 13.51
C LEU A 655 25.51 -8.17 14.61
N LEU A 656 25.76 -7.55 15.76
CA LEU A 656 24.92 -7.64 16.95
C LEU A 656 23.96 -6.43 17.00
N LYS A 657 22.73 -6.65 17.46
CA LYS A 657 21.71 -5.61 17.65
C LYS A 657 22.15 -4.55 18.66
#